data_AF-A0A1T5MH65-F1
#
_entry.id   AF-A0A1T5MH65-F1
#
_cell.length_a   1.000
_cell.length_b   1.000
_cell.length_c   1.000
_cell.angle_alpha   90.00
_cell.angle_beta   90.00
_cell.angle_gamma   90.00
#
_symmetry.space_group_name_H-M   'P 1'
#
loop_
_entity.id
_entity.type
_entity.pdbx_description
1 polymer ?
#
loop_
_entity_poly.entity_id
_entity_poly.type
_entity_poly.pdbx_seq_one_letter_code
_entity_poly.pdbx_strand_id
1 'polypeptide(L)'
;MKNKFIILIFWLIANQGFAQSTLYVAPTGSASNPGTLASPTTLEKAITLVTSGGTIYMRGGTYNYSATIVIARGNDGSSGSTKKIFAYNSEVPVLNFSGQAVTTSNRGIVLDALYWHLKGLIVERAGDNGILLSGNNNTVESCIFRSNNDSGLQLSRYNTSYTSISQWPANNLILNCEAYDNKDPDNEDADGFAAKLTSGTGNVFRNCVSHHNIDDGWDLYTKTDTGPIGPILLENCIAHSNGTLTSGGTSGNGDKNGFKLGGEDISVNHMVRRCIAFNNGKHGFTYNRNLGTIEMTNNTGYNNTERNFNFDGGTSTFKNNLSYFSSSHTNDRIVGTQSGTTNGFWTNNATANFSVNSADFVSLTPGANGSPTANGFLNLASGSDLINAGATSTGIAYNGSAPDIGAIESGTTTTPTTYTLTVNITPTAGGSVTKSPNNTTYTAGTVVTLTAAPASGFTFTGWSGGASGTATSTTVTMNANQTVTATFTASTGTPEIVLTPTAGNAQVALNWTVSNITLTAQEVYRDTDSDPAGRVRIATVATSARTYTDTTPVNGTTYYYWIKGITSSTSYNSNAAQATPQGSGGGTTTIRLEDAASPTSGYCSADGSRQNSYTGASNGYYINLSNSASKGVNWSVSTPSGGSYTLTWRYANAGSTSATTGRVLVNGSTMLSSVSFPKTSSWSTWTTATATVSLNSGVNTIRLETSVAAEFANIDWMEVTGNSPAAASCGSSARSASPVAEDGSEFNALNMKVYPNPSNGLVTLKFELKQAGPVRVAVYNTLGKTEVTSPEAIYEAGTHEVNLNIGNSRGVYIMTLKHGQKTSRQRLIVE
;
A
#
# COMPACT_ATOMS: atom_id res chain seq x y z
N MET A 1 -42.31 54.75 -5.73
CA MET A 1 -42.70 54.06 -4.47
C MET A 1 -43.35 52.73 -4.81
N LYS A 2 -42.56 51.68 -4.99
CA LYS A 2 -43.04 50.29 -5.11
C LYS A 2 -42.00 49.41 -4.41
N ASN A 3 -42.36 48.89 -3.24
CA ASN A 3 -41.65 47.80 -2.57
C ASN A 3 -42.61 47.22 -1.55
N LYS A 4 -43.15 46.03 -1.83
CA LYS A 4 -43.56 45.03 -0.84
C LYS A 4 -44.07 43.78 -1.58
N PHE A 5 -43.69 42.63 -1.02
CA PHE A 5 -43.92 41.24 -1.45
C PHE A 5 -42.94 40.69 -2.49
N ILE A 6 -41.89 40.02 -2.01
CA ILE A 6 -41.84 38.55 -1.85
C ILE A 6 -40.61 38.21 -0.99
N ILE A 7 -40.83 37.61 0.18
CA ILE A 7 -39.84 36.93 1.02
C ILE A 7 -40.30 35.47 1.11
N LEU A 8 -39.32 34.56 1.19
CA LEU A 8 -39.38 33.11 1.40
C LEU A 8 -39.72 32.27 0.17
N ILE A 9 -38.66 31.78 -0.47
CA ILE A 9 -38.39 30.34 -0.71
C ILE A 9 -36.95 30.31 -1.23
N PHE A 10 -36.01 29.79 -0.46
CA PHE A 10 -34.78 29.11 -0.91
C PHE A 10 -33.91 28.85 0.32
N TRP A 11 -34.29 27.90 1.16
CA TRP A 11 -33.37 27.22 2.08
C TRP A 11 -33.97 25.88 2.47
N LEU A 12 -34.01 24.94 1.52
CA LEU A 12 -34.20 23.51 1.78
C LEU A 12 -33.86 22.71 0.52
N ILE A 13 -32.59 22.70 0.13
CA ILE A 13 -32.03 21.51 -0.54
C ILE A 13 -31.34 20.75 0.58
N ALA A 14 -32.13 19.89 1.22
CA ALA A 14 -31.62 18.89 2.13
C ALA A 14 -30.52 18.08 1.42
N ASN A 15 -29.45 17.79 2.15
CA ASN A 15 -28.43 16.79 1.85
C ASN A 15 -29.09 15.48 1.35
N GLN A 16 -29.33 15.38 0.04
CA GLN A 16 -29.49 14.11 -0.62
C GLN A 16 -28.07 13.56 -0.75
N GLY A 17 -27.65 12.77 0.25
CA GLY A 17 -26.39 12.06 0.18
C GLY A 17 -26.38 11.22 -1.09
N PHE A 18 -25.58 11.61 -2.07
CA PHE A 18 -25.37 10.78 -3.25
C PHE A 18 -24.87 9.43 -2.76
N ALA A 19 -25.59 8.37 -3.11
CA ALA A 19 -25.18 6.99 -2.87
C ALA A 19 -23.76 6.78 -3.42
N GLN A 20 -22.80 6.56 -2.53
CA GLN A 20 -21.41 6.31 -2.91
C GLN A 20 -21.14 4.82 -2.93
N SER A 21 -20.85 4.31 -4.12
CA SER A 21 -20.43 2.92 -4.33
C SER A 21 -18.98 2.66 -3.89
N THR A 22 -18.19 3.71 -3.63
CA THR A 22 -16.83 3.62 -3.12
C THR A 22 -16.61 4.64 -2.02
N LEU A 23 -16.18 4.16 -0.85
CA LEU A 23 -15.87 4.96 0.33
C LEU A 23 -14.45 4.67 0.79
N TYR A 24 -13.80 5.66 1.38
CA TYR A 24 -12.45 5.54 1.95
C TYR A 24 -12.50 5.86 3.44
N VAL A 25 -11.86 5.00 4.23
CA VAL A 25 -11.71 5.17 5.67
C VAL A 25 -10.24 5.17 6.04
N ALA A 26 -9.86 5.95 7.04
CA ALA A 26 -8.46 6.07 7.49
C ALA A 26 -8.42 6.17 9.02
N PRO A 27 -7.29 5.83 9.68
CA PRO A 27 -7.15 6.00 11.14
C PRO A 27 -7.43 7.43 11.63
N THR A 28 -7.11 8.43 10.82
CA THR A 28 -7.37 9.85 11.09
C THR A 28 -8.64 10.38 10.40
N GLY A 29 -9.49 9.49 9.89
CA GLY A 29 -10.74 9.84 9.26
C GLY A 29 -11.74 10.45 10.26
N SER A 30 -12.62 11.32 9.78
CA SER A 30 -13.68 11.93 10.60
C SER A 30 -15.06 11.51 10.11
N ALA A 31 -15.99 11.21 11.01
CA ALA A 31 -17.36 10.86 10.65
C ALA A 31 -18.11 12.01 9.93
N SER A 32 -17.61 13.24 10.03
CA SER A 32 -18.11 14.40 9.28
C SER A 32 -17.59 14.46 7.83
N ASN A 33 -16.55 13.71 7.50
CA ASN A 33 -15.98 13.70 6.16
C ASN A 33 -16.84 12.89 5.18
N PRO A 34 -16.84 13.25 3.89
CA PRO A 34 -17.66 12.61 2.87
C PRO A 34 -17.20 11.19 2.49
N GLY A 35 -16.07 10.69 3.01
CA GLY A 35 -15.59 9.34 2.69
C GLY A 35 -14.90 9.23 1.32
N THR A 36 -14.34 10.33 0.82
CA THR A 36 -13.52 10.32 -0.41
C THR A 36 -12.07 10.02 -0.09
N LEU A 37 -11.25 9.65 -1.08
CA LEU A 37 -9.83 9.36 -0.85
C LEU A 37 -9.06 10.55 -0.24
N ALA A 38 -9.41 11.79 -0.63
CA ALA A 38 -8.81 13.02 -0.09
C ALA A 38 -9.38 13.43 1.27
N SER A 39 -10.59 12.97 1.61
CA SER A 39 -11.25 13.25 2.88
C SER A 39 -11.95 12.00 3.39
N PRO A 40 -11.19 11.05 3.97
CA PRO A 40 -11.70 9.76 4.43
C PRO A 40 -12.56 9.91 5.67
N THR A 41 -13.54 9.02 5.81
CA THR A 41 -14.48 8.98 6.95
C THR A 41 -14.10 7.87 7.94
N THR A 42 -14.90 7.64 9.00
CA THR A 42 -14.69 6.50 9.92
C THR A 42 -15.34 5.22 9.38
N LEU A 43 -14.89 4.05 9.84
CA LEU A 43 -15.46 2.77 9.41
C LEU A 43 -16.94 2.65 9.74
N GLU A 44 -17.34 3.02 10.95
CA GLU A 44 -18.72 2.99 11.43
C GLU A 44 -19.60 3.88 10.55
N LYS A 45 -19.11 5.08 10.21
CA LYS A 45 -19.85 5.97 9.31
C LYS A 45 -19.95 5.36 7.92
N ALA A 46 -18.87 4.81 7.37
CA ALA A 46 -18.86 4.19 6.05
C ALA A 46 -19.83 2.99 5.97
N ILE A 47 -19.92 2.16 7.02
CA ILE A 47 -20.87 1.04 7.09
C ILE A 47 -22.33 1.52 6.96
N THR A 48 -22.66 2.70 7.50
CA THR A 48 -24.01 3.28 7.35
C THR A 48 -24.28 3.89 5.98
N LEU A 49 -23.23 4.25 5.24
CA LEU A 49 -23.34 4.96 3.96
C LEU A 49 -23.23 4.04 2.74
N VAL A 50 -22.48 2.94 2.84
CA VAL A 50 -22.20 2.07 1.70
C VAL A 50 -23.48 1.42 1.18
N THR A 51 -23.72 1.53 -0.12
CA THR A 51 -24.85 0.88 -0.78
C THR A 51 -24.54 -0.56 -1.19
N SER A 52 -25.55 -1.34 -1.53
CA SER A 52 -25.36 -2.71 -2.07
C SER A 52 -24.39 -2.68 -3.27
N GLY A 53 -23.50 -3.67 -3.35
CA GLY A 53 -22.39 -3.71 -4.33
C GLY A 53 -21.23 -2.74 -4.08
N GLY A 54 -21.36 -1.83 -3.11
CA GLY A 54 -20.36 -0.82 -2.79
C GLY A 54 -19.14 -1.38 -2.03
N THR A 55 -18.04 -0.61 -2.06
CA THR A 55 -16.77 -0.96 -1.42
C THR A 55 -16.32 0.13 -0.46
N ILE A 56 -16.00 -0.27 0.77
CA ILE A 56 -15.27 0.53 1.74
C ILE A 56 -13.79 0.14 1.64
N TYR A 57 -12.95 1.06 1.20
CA TYR A 57 -11.50 0.90 1.18
C TYR A 57 -10.89 1.42 2.48
N MET A 58 -10.30 0.50 3.23
CA MET A 58 -9.57 0.76 4.47
C MET A 58 -8.14 1.17 4.14
N ARG A 59 -7.75 2.41 4.48
CA ARG A 59 -6.36 2.86 4.42
C ARG A 59 -5.54 2.17 5.52
N GLY A 60 -4.24 2.02 5.30
CA GLY A 60 -3.32 1.38 6.23
C GLY A 60 -3.13 2.17 7.53
N GLY A 61 -2.71 1.45 8.56
CA GLY A 61 -2.50 1.97 9.90
C GLY A 61 -3.48 1.40 10.93
N THR A 62 -3.33 1.85 12.18
CA THR A 62 -4.06 1.31 13.33
C THR A 62 -5.30 2.13 13.64
N TYR A 63 -6.46 1.47 13.62
CA TYR A 63 -7.76 1.99 14.02
C TYR A 63 -8.01 1.52 15.45
N ASN A 64 -8.07 2.45 16.40
CA ASN A 64 -8.24 2.12 17.81
C ASN A 64 -9.72 2.17 18.18
N TYR A 65 -10.22 1.07 18.75
CA TYR A 65 -11.60 0.90 19.15
C TYR A 65 -11.72 0.56 20.63
N SER A 66 -12.72 1.16 21.27
CA SER A 66 -13.15 0.83 22.63
C SER A 66 -14.54 0.19 22.68
N ALA A 67 -15.14 -0.06 21.50
CA ALA A 67 -16.48 -0.60 21.35
C ALA A 67 -16.55 -1.54 20.15
N THR A 68 -17.50 -2.48 20.18
CA THR A 68 -17.76 -3.43 19.10
C THR A 68 -18.25 -2.74 17.84
N ILE A 69 -17.72 -3.13 16.69
CA ILE A 69 -18.23 -2.71 15.39
C ILE A 69 -19.32 -3.69 14.96
N VAL A 70 -20.54 -3.21 14.78
CA VAL A 70 -21.68 -4.06 14.38
C VAL A 70 -22.08 -3.77 12.94
N ILE A 71 -21.97 -4.79 12.09
CA ILE A 71 -22.57 -4.82 10.75
C ILE A 71 -23.90 -5.55 10.90
N ALA A 72 -24.93 -4.79 11.25
CA ALA A 72 -26.22 -5.30 11.69
C ALA A 72 -27.02 -5.98 10.58
N ARG A 73 -27.84 -6.97 10.95
CA ARG A 73 -28.85 -7.56 10.07
C ARG A 73 -29.70 -6.48 9.38
N GLY A 74 -29.99 -6.66 8.09
CA GLY A 74 -30.72 -5.69 7.28
C GLY A 74 -29.82 -4.67 6.60
N ASN A 75 -28.57 -4.48 7.06
CA ASN A 75 -27.56 -3.75 6.30
C ASN A 75 -26.87 -4.69 5.29
N ASP A 76 -27.68 -5.32 4.44
CA ASP A 76 -27.24 -6.46 3.64
C ASP A 76 -26.79 -6.04 2.24
N GLY A 77 -25.89 -6.83 1.64
CA GLY A 77 -25.75 -6.89 0.19
C GLY A 77 -26.81 -7.78 -0.44
N SER A 78 -26.58 -8.18 -1.69
CA SER A 78 -27.36 -9.25 -2.33
C SER A 78 -26.45 -10.20 -3.10
N SER A 79 -26.99 -11.35 -3.51
CA SER A 79 -26.35 -12.17 -4.53
C SER A 79 -26.06 -11.31 -5.78
N GLY A 80 -24.81 -11.29 -6.23
CA GLY A 80 -24.33 -10.42 -7.33
C GLY A 80 -23.93 -8.99 -6.93
N SER A 81 -24.32 -8.51 -5.76
CA SER A 81 -24.04 -7.14 -5.27
C SER A 81 -23.60 -7.14 -3.80
N THR A 82 -22.58 -7.93 -3.49
CA THR A 82 -21.97 -8.02 -2.16
C THR A 82 -21.38 -6.67 -1.74
N LYS A 83 -21.63 -6.24 -0.50
CA LYS A 83 -20.96 -5.08 0.12
C LYS A 83 -19.56 -5.47 0.57
N LYS A 84 -18.58 -4.57 0.45
CA LYS A 84 -17.16 -4.92 0.66
C LYS A 84 -16.49 -4.00 1.67
N ILE A 85 -15.61 -4.57 2.51
CA ILE A 85 -14.65 -3.85 3.35
C ILE A 85 -13.27 -4.41 3.04
N PHE A 86 -12.50 -3.71 2.21
CA PHE A 86 -11.22 -4.18 1.70
C PHE A 86 -10.09 -3.27 2.15
N ALA A 87 -8.93 -3.85 2.46
CA ALA A 87 -7.68 -3.10 2.48
C ALA A 87 -7.47 -2.36 1.15
N TYR A 88 -7.03 -1.11 1.22
CA TYR A 88 -6.76 -0.31 0.02
C TYR A 88 -5.42 -0.70 -0.60
N ASN A 89 -5.44 -1.22 -1.83
CA ASN A 89 -4.25 -1.71 -2.53
C ASN A 89 -3.48 -2.75 -1.71
N SER A 90 -2.23 -2.44 -1.34
CA SER A 90 -1.36 -3.27 -0.50
C SER A 90 -1.17 -2.69 0.91
N GLU A 91 -2.01 -1.74 1.31
CA GLU A 91 -1.97 -1.15 2.64
C GLU A 91 -2.50 -2.15 3.69
N VAL A 92 -2.07 -2.02 4.95
CA VAL A 92 -2.41 -2.96 6.03
C VAL A 92 -3.23 -2.24 7.10
N PRO A 93 -4.57 -2.36 7.10
CA PRO A 93 -5.41 -1.85 8.15
C PRO A 93 -5.41 -2.79 9.38
N VAL A 94 -5.12 -2.23 10.55
CA VAL A 94 -5.15 -2.94 11.84
C VAL A 94 -6.28 -2.38 12.68
N LEU A 95 -7.33 -3.17 12.92
CA LEU A 95 -8.40 -2.84 13.84
C LEU A 95 -8.00 -3.35 15.23
N ASN A 96 -7.53 -2.43 16.07
CA ASN A 96 -7.06 -2.71 17.41
C ASN A 96 -8.16 -2.36 18.41
N PHE A 97 -8.65 -3.37 19.11
CA PHE A 97 -9.72 -3.27 20.09
C PHE A 97 -9.22 -3.21 21.54
N SER A 98 -7.94 -2.91 21.77
CA SER A 98 -7.36 -2.86 23.12
C SER A 98 -8.01 -1.84 24.07
N GLY A 99 -8.90 -0.97 23.57
CA GLY A 99 -9.72 -0.09 24.39
C GLY A 99 -10.98 -0.76 24.96
N GLN A 100 -11.33 -1.98 24.53
CA GLN A 100 -12.45 -2.75 25.06
C GLN A 100 -12.05 -3.39 26.41
N ALA A 101 -13.01 -3.45 27.34
CA ALA A 101 -12.87 -4.29 28.52
C ALA A 101 -13.01 -5.78 28.15
N VAL A 102 -12.32 -6.67 28.85
CA VAL A 102 -12.44 -8.12 28.64
C VAL A 102 -13.76 -8.60 29.25
N THR A 103 -14.69 -9.06 28.41
CA THR A 103 -16.01 -9.60 28.80
C THR A 103 -16.52 -10.52 27.70
N THR A 104 -17.43 -11.44 28.01
CA THR A 104 -18.04 -12.42 27.07
C THR A 104 -18.96 -11.82 25.98
N SER A 105 -18.94 -10.50 25.80
CA SER A 105 -19.77 -9.80 24.82
C SER A 105 -19.05 -8.74 24.00
N ASN A 106 -17.82 -8.36 24.39
CA ASN A 106 -17.04 -7.30 23.74
C ASN A 106 -16.27 -7.85 22.54
N ARG A 107 -17.00 -8.32 21.53
CA ARG A 107 -16.43 -8.77 20.26
C ARG A 107 -15.79 -7.59 19.53
N GLY A 108 -14.75 -7.85 18.73
CA GLY A 108 -14.19 -6.82 17.86
C GLY A 108 -15.22 -6.41 16.81
N ILE A 109 -15.57 -7.34 15.92
CA ILE A 109 -16.60 -7.15 14.89
C ILE A 109 -17.71 -8.16 15.07
N VAL A 110 -18.96 -7.70 15.03
CA VAL A 110 -20.14 -8.56 14.82
C VAL A 110 -20.61 -8.38 13.38
N LEU A 111 -20.44 -9.42 12.57
CA LEU A 111 -20.96 -9.46 11.20
C LEU A 111 -22.25 -10.30 11.18
N ASP A 112 -23.38 -9.63 11.44
CA ASP A 112 -24.70 -10.26 11.45
C ASP A 112 -25.44 -10.12 10.10
N ALA A 113 -25.06 -9.12 9.29
CA ALA A 113 -25.58 -8.87 7.95
C ALA A 113 -25.28 -10.00 6.93
N LEU A 114 -26.00 -10.01 5.82
CA LEU A 114 -25.78 -10.93 4.70
C LEU A 114 -24.99 -10.29 3.56
N TYR A 115 -24.32 -11.13 2.77
CA TYR A 115 -23.65 -10.73 1.53
C TYR A 115 -22.66 -9.58 1.73
N TRP A 116 -21.79 -9.73 2.73
CA TRP A 116 -20.59 -8.92 2.92
C TRP A 116 -19.33 -9.68 2.57
N HIS A 117 -18.31 -8.94 2.12
CA HIS A 117 -16.98 -9.46 1.87
C HIS A 117 -15.95 -8.57 2.58
N LEU A 118 -15.32 -9.12 3.62
CA LEU A 118 -14.22 -8.49 4.35
C LEU A 118 -12.90 -9.06 3.83
N LYS A 119 -11.94 -8.20 3.46
CA LYS A 119 -10.65 -8.64 2.91
C LYS A 119 -9.45 -7.86 3.41
N GLY A 120 -8.39 -8.58 3.80
CA GLY A 120 -7.08 -7.98 4.07
C GLY A 120 -7.00 -7.22 5.40
N LEU A 121 -7.80 -7.59 6.39
CA LEU A 121 -7.88 -6.89 7.67
C LEU A 121 -7.10 -7.65 8.75
N ILE A 122 -6.43 -6.91 9.64
CA ILE A 122 -5.95 -7.47 10.92
C ILE A 122 -6.94 -7.04 12.00
N VAL A 123 -7.49 -7.99 12.75
CA VAL A 123 -8.35 -7.74 13.91
C VAL A 123 -7.64 -8.28 15.14
N GLU A 124 -7.38 -7.39 16.10
CA GLU A 124 -6.60 -7.75 17.29
C GLU A 124 -7.15 -7.15 18.58
N ARG A 125 -6.85 -7.84 19.69
CA ARG A 125 -7.06 -7.37 21.05
C ARG A 125 -8.51 -7.05 21.39
N ALA A 126 -9.46 -7.73 20.75
CA ALA A 126 -10.86 -7.67 21.17
C ALA A 126 -11.01 -8.16 22.61
N GLY A 127 -11.99 -7.60 23.33
CA GLY A 127 -12.31 -7.99 24.71
C GLY A 127 -12.99 -9.37 24.83
N ASP A 128 -13.31 -9.98 23.69
CA ASP A 128 -13.93 -11.28 23.47
C ASP A 128 -13.37 -11.82 22.13
N ASN A 129 -14.18 -12.49 21.31
CA ASN A 129 -13.76 -12.94 19.98
C ASN A 129 -13.35 -11.77 19.07
N GLY A 130 -12.37 -11.98 18.19
CA GLY A 130 -11.98 -10.99 17.19
C GLY A 130 -13.15 -10.65 16.24
N ILE A 131 -13.72 -11.67 15.60
CA ILE A 131 -14.96 -11.55 14.82
C ILE A 131 -15.98 -12.58 15.32
N LEU A 132 -17.21 -12.12 15.59
CA LEU A 132 -18.40 -12.97 15.61
C LEU A 132 -19.11 -12.90 14.25
N LEU A 133 -19.02 -13.97 13.47
CA LEU A 133 -19.68 -14.13 12.17
C LEU A 133 -21.05 -14.80 12.35
N SER A 134 -22.11 -14.01 12.30
CA SER A 134 -23.50 -14.44 12.57
C SER A 134 -24.42 -14.35 11.35
N GLY A 135 -23.95 -13.68 10.30
CA GLY A 135 -24.67 -13.51 9.06
C GLY A 135 -24.61 -14.69 8.10
N ASN A 136 -25.26 -14.53 6.93
CA ASN A 136 -25.30 -15.56 5.88
C ASN A 136 -24.65 -15.07 4.59
N ASN A 137 -24.09 -15.99 3.80
CA ASN A 137 -23.53 -15.71 2.48
C ASN A 137 -22.42 -14.63 2.51
N ASN A 138 -21.64 -14.57 3.60
CA ASN A 138 -20.53 -13.65 3.72
C ASN A 138 -19.21 -14.32 3.31
N THR A 139 -18.22 -13.49 2.97
CA THR A 139 -16.84 -13.92 2.72
C THR A 139 -15.89 -13.16 3.63
N VAL A 140 -14.99 -13.87 4.28
CA VAL A 140 -13.89 -13.30 5.06
C VAL A 140 -12.61 -13.83 4.44
N GLU A 141 -11.86 -12.97 3.75
CA GLU A 141 -10.75 -13.36 2.89
C GLU A 141 -9.43 -12.70 3.33
N SER A 142 -8.35 -13.48 3.47
CA SER A 142 -7.01 -12.92 3.75
C SER A 142 -6.97 -12.01 4.99
N CYS A 143 -7.75 -12.35 6.02
CA CYS A 143 -7.78 -11.62 7.29
C CYS A 143 -6.94 -12.35 8.34
N ILE A 144 -6.42 -11.58 9.30
CA ILE A 144 -5.64 -12.10 10.44
C ILE A 144 -6.38 -11.78 11.74
N PHE A 145 -6.58 -12.80 12.58
CA PHE A 145 -7.20 -12.67 13.90
C PHE A 145 -6.18 -13.01 14.98
N ARG A 146 -5.71 -12.01 15.74
CA ARG A 146 -4.64 -12.25 16.70
C ARG A 146 -4.80 -11.59 18.05
N SER A 147 -4.28 -12.24 19.08
CA SER A 147 -4.21 -11.65 20.43
C SER A 147 -5.55 -11.15 20.96
N ASN A 148 -6.66 -11.76 20.53
CA ASN A 148 -8.00 -11.48 21.06
C ASN A 148 -8.19 -12.21 22.40
N ASN A 149 -9.06 -11.69 23.26
CA ASN A 149 -9.32 -12.27 24.59
C ASN A 149 -10.36 -13.41 24.58
N ASP A 150 -10.62 -13.96 23.40
CA ASP A 150 -11.35 -15.20 23.11
C ASP A 150 -10.95 -15.58 21.67
N SER A 151 -11.63 -16.54 21.06
CA SER A 151 -11.35 -17.10 19.75
C SER A 151 -11.18 -16.03 18.65
N GLY A 152 -10.24 -16.25 17.73
CA GLY A 152 -9.95 -15.31 16.66
C GLY A 152 -11.18 -14.96 15.82
N LEU A 153 -11.85 -15.98 15.29
CA LEU A 153 -13.16 -15.86 14.64
C LEU A 153 -14.09 -16.95 15.15
N GLN A 154 -15.24 -16.54 15.68
CA GLN A 154 -16.34 -17.43 16.03
C GLN A 154 -17.48 -17.29 15.02
N LEU A 155 -17.98 -18.42 14.52
CA LEU A 155 -19.15 -18.51 13.65
C LEU A 155 -20.30 -19.12 14.46
N SER A 156 -21.17 -18.25 14.96
CA SER A 156 -22.31 -18.56 15.84
C SER A 156 -23.40 -17.50 15.69
N ARG A 157 -24.64 -17.80 16.08
CA ARG A 157 -25.72 -16.80 16.10
C ARG A 157 -25.38 -15.63 17.03
N TYR A 158 -25.70 -14.41 16.60
CA TYR A 158 -25.69 -13.23 17.47
C TYR A 158 -27.07 -13.03 18.13
N ASN A 159 -28.14 -13.22 17.36
CA ASN A 159 -29.50 -13.11 17.86
C ASN A 159 -29.90 -14.36 18.67
N THR A 160 -30.00 -14.21 20.00
CA THR A 160 -30.32 -15.30 20.93
C THR A 160 -31.77 -15.79 20.83
N SER A 161 -32.65 -15.06 20.13
CA SER A 161 -34.00 -15.54 19.80
C SER A 161 -34.01 -16.56 18.65
N TYR A 162 -32.91 -16.75 17.92
CA TYR A 162 -32.83 -17.73 16.81
C TYR A 162 -32.53 -19.13 17.33
N THR A 163 -33.57 -19.93 17.54
CA THR A 163 -33.47 -21.26 18.18
C THR A 163 -33.42 -22.43 17.19
N SER A 164 -33.42 -22.17 15.88
CA SER A 164 -33.37 -23.22 14.86
C SER A 164 -32.20 -23.04 13.88
N ILE A 165 -31.66 -24.17 13.42
CA ILE A 165 -30.49 -24.22 12.53
C ILE A 165 -30.66 -23.43 11.23
N SER A 166 -31.89 -23.29 10.71
CA SER A 166 -32.18 -22.50 9.51
C SER A 166 -32.03 -20.99 9.71
N GLN A 167 -31.97 -20.53 10.97
CA GLN A 167 -31.78 -19.13 11.34
C GLN A 167 -30.32 -18.82 11.71
N TRP A 168 -29.48 -19.84 11.83
CA TRP A 168 -28.08 -19.70 12.19
C TRP A 168 -27.21 -19.30 10.99
N PRO A 169 -26.02 -18.69 11.21
CA PRO A 169 -25.09 -18.30 10.16
C PRO A 169 -24.80 -19.44 9.18
N ALA A 170 -25.10 -19.23 7.90
CA ALA A 170 -25.00 -20.24 6.86
C ALA A 170 -24.34 -19.72 5.58
N ASN A 171 -23.76 -20.63 4.80
CA ASN A 171 -23.14 -20.37 3.50
C ASN A 171 -22.01 -19.32 3.53
N ASN A 172 -21.27 -19.23 4.64
CA ASN A 172 -20.14 -18.33 4.73
C ASN A 172 -18.84 -18.98 4.24
N LEU A 173 -17.98 -18.19 3.60
CA LEU A 173 -16.65 -18.60 3.17
C LEU A 173 -15.58 -17.86 3.96
N ILE A 174 -14.76 -18.61 4.69
CA ILE A 174 -13.56 -18.11 5.34
C ILE A 174 -12.37 -18.62 4.51
N LEU A 175 -11.62 -17.71 3.90
CA LEU A 175 -10.67 -18.02 2.83
C LEU A 175 -9.30 -17.38 3.11
N ASN A 176 -8.23 -18.15 3.07
CA ASN A 176 -6.85 -17.67 3.23
C ASN A 176 -6.63 -16.86 4.53
N CYS A 177 -7.39 -17.14 5.59
CA CYS A 177 -7.28 -16.41 6.86
C CYS A 177 -6.26 -17.06 7.80
N GLU A 178 -5.72 -16.25 8.71
CA GLU A 178 -4.78 -16.69 9.75
C GLU A 178 -5.34 -16.35 11.14
N ALA A 179 -5.23 -17.25 12.11
CA ALA A 179 -5.63 -17.00 13.49
C ALA A 179 -4.57 -17.48 14.48
N TYR A 180 -4.08 -16.59 15.34
CA TYR A 180 -3.00 -16.93 16.26
C TYR A 180 -2.91 -16.08 17.53
N ASP A 181 -2.27 -16.64 18.57
CA ASP A 181 -2.10 -15.99 19.87
C ASP A 181 -3.41 -15.51 20.51
N ASN A 182 -4.56 -16.09 20.12
CA ASN A 182 -5.83 -15.80 20.77
C ASN A 182 -5.88 -16.51 22.11
N LYS A 183 -6.34 -15.79 23.14
CA LYS A 183 -6.16 -16.18 24.53
C LYS A 183 -7.19 -15.54 25.46
N ASP A 184 -8.12 -16.35 25.95
CA ASP A 184 -9.04 -16.00 27.02
C ASP A 184 -8.37 -15.95 28.41
N PRO A 185 -8.96 -15.25 29.39
CA PRO A 185 -8.39 -15.13 30.74
C PRO A 185 -8.17 -16.46 31.47
N ASP A 186 -9.03 -17.44 31.26
CA ASP A 186 -8.98 -18.77 31.88
C ASP A 186 -8.09 -19.77 31.13
N ASN A 187 -7.67 -19.45 29.90
CA ASN A 187 -6.77 -20.24 29.06
C ASN A 187 -7.40 -21.56 28.58
N GLU A 188 -8.70 -21.56 28.33
CA GLU A 188 -9.47 -22.77 28.05
C GLU A 188 -10.30 -22.67 26.77
N ASP A 189 -10.77 -21.48 26.39
CA ASP A 189 -11.84 -21.34 25.40
C ASP A 189 -11.41 -20.69 24.07
N ALA A 190 -10.25 -20.02 24.02
CA ALA A 190 -9.84 -19.22 22.87
C ALA A 190 -9.16 -20.05 21.78
N ASP A 191 -9.95 -20.34 20.76
CA ASP A 191 -9.52 -21.03 19.55
C ASP A 191 -8.91 -20.07 18.51
N GLY A 192 -8.31 -20.62 17.47
CA GLY A 192 -8.12 -19.83 16.24
C GLY A 192 -9.45 -19.57 15.54
N PHE A 193 -10.16 -20.65 15.23
CA PHE A 193 -11.45 -20.61 14.54
C PHE A 193 -12.49 -21.49 15.24
N ALA A 194 -13.63 -20.90 15.61
CA ALA A 194 -14.67 -21.57 16.36
C ALA A 194 -15.99 -21.58 15.56
N ALA A 195 -16.29 -22.65 14.82
CA ALA A 195 -17.58 -22.79 14.12
C ALA A 195 -18.50 -23.73 14.92
N LYS A 196 -18.92 -23.25 16.10
CA LYS A 196 -19.48 -24.05 17.19
C LYS A 196 -20.87 -23.59 17.62
N LEU A 197 -21.51 -24.37 18.49
CA LEU A 197 -22.80 -24.11 19.14
C LEU A 197 -23.99 -23.93 18.18
N THR A 198 -24.04 -22.82 17.47
CA THR A 198 -25.19 -22.35 16.70
C THR A 198 -24.75 -21.89 15.31
N SER A 199 -23.98 -22.76 14.66
CA SER A 199 -23.53 -22.61 13.28
C SER A 199 -24.49 -23.33 12.33
N GLY A 200 -24.93 -22.63 11.28
CA GLY A 200 -25.79 -23.19 10.23
C GLY A 200 -25.01 -24.02 9.21
N THR A 201 -25.66 -24.37 8.10
CA THR A 201 -25.11 -25.23 7.04
C THR A 201 -24.31 -24.47 5.99
N GLY A 202 -23.50 -25.18 5.21
CA GLY A 202 -22.83 -24.64 4.01
C GLY A 202 -21.63 -23.73 4.29
N ASN A 203 -21.19 -23.65 5.56
CA ASN A 203 -20.01 -22.88 5.92
C ASN A 203 -18.72 -23.62 5.53
N VAL A 204 -17.76 -22.88 4.99
CA VAL A 204 -16.50 -23.42 4.46
C VAL A 204 -15.32 -22.63 5.01
N PHE A 205 -14.32 -23.34 5.51
CA PHE A 205 -12.98 -22.81 5.73
C PHE A 205 -12.05 -23.38 4.67
N ARG A 206 -11.32 -22.51 3.98
CA ARG A 206 -10.42 -22.91 2.89
C ARG A 206 -9.09 -22.20 3.00
N ASN A 207 -7.98 -22.95 2.89
CA ASN A 207 -6.62 -22.41 2.90
C ASN A 207 -6.28 -21.57 4.15
N CYS A 208 -6.96 -21.83 5.26
CA CYS A 208 -6.75 -21.07 6.49
C CYS A 208 -5.64 -21.70 7.35
N VAL A 209 -4.96 -20.88 8.15
CA VAL A 209 -3.92 -21.34 9.07
C VAL A 209 -4.29 -20.91 10.49
N SER A 210 -4.26 -21.85 11.42
CA SER A 210 -4.50 -21.62 12.84
C SER A 210 -3.31 -22.10 13.65
N HIS A 211 -2.70 -21.21 14.43
CA HIS A 211 -1.55 -21.61 15.22
C HIS A 211 -1.38 -20.85 16.52
N HIS A 212 -0.73 -21.48 17.49
CA HIS A 212 -0.38 -20.84 18.76
C HIS A 212 -1.58 -20.17 19.46
N ASN A 213 -2.79 -20.69 19.29
CA ASN A 213 -3.95 -20.30 20.11
C ASN A 213 -3.89 -21.07 21.43
N ILE A 214 -4.51 -20.52 22.48
CA ILE A 214 -4.36 -21.06 23.83
C ILE A 214 -5.07 -22.41 24.02
N ASP A 215 -6.19 -22.62 23.32
CA ASP A 215 -6.91 -23.89 23.25
C ASP A 215 -6.71 -24.56 21.89
N ASP A 216 -7.71 -24.61 21.00
CA ASP A 216 -7.61 -25.36 19.76
C ASP A 216 -7.27 -24.50 18.53
N GLY A 217 -6.81 -25.17 17.48
CA GLY A 217 -6.75 -24.57 16.15
C GLY A 217 -8.14 -24.30 15.58
N TRP A 218 -8.98 -25.34 15.58
CA TRP A 218 -10.40 -25.31 15.24
C TRP A 218 -11.23 -25.99 16.30
N ASP A 219 -12.33 -25.36 16.68
CA ASP A 219 -13.37 -25.94 17.53
C ASP A 219 -14.73 -25.93 16.84
N LEU A 220 -15.29 -27.13 16.64
CA LEU A 220 -16.62 -27.38 16.07
C LEU A 220 -17.62 -27.87 17.14
N TYR A 221 -17.40 -27.52 18.41
CA TYR A 221 -18.18 -27.99 19.55
C TYR A 221 -19.70 -27.90 19.32
N THR A 222 -20.38 -29.03 19.56
CA THR A 222 -21.84 -29.13 19.64
C THR A 222 -22.27 -29.24 21.09
N LYS A 223 -23.41 -28.62 21.43
CA LYS A 223 -23.96 -28.59 22.79
C LYS A 223 -25.36 -29.20 22.79
N THR A 224 -25.67 -30.04 23.78
CA THR A 224 -26.98 -30.71 23.95
C THR A 224 -28.13 -29.71 23.96
N ASP A 225 -27.92 -28.54 24.60
CA ASP A 225 -28.93 -27.47 24.67
C ASP A 225 -29.34 -26.91 23.30
N THR A 226 -28.42 -26.90 22.33
CA THR A 226 -28.67 -26.35 20.98
C THR A 226 -28.81 -27.43 19.93
N GLY A 227 -28.31 -28.64 20.18
CA GLY A 227 -28.30 -29.76 19.25
C GLY A 227 -27.17 -29.67 18.20
N PRO A 228 -27.32 -30.35 17.06
CA PRO A 228 -26.30 -30.39 16.02
C PRO A 228 -26.14 -29.04 15.31
N ILE A 229 -24.90 -28.67 15.02
CA ILE A 229 -24.58 -27.59 14.06
C ILE A 229 -24.66 -28.11 12.63
N GLY A 230 -24.66 -27.20 11.66
CA GLY A 230 -24.53 -27.56 10.26
C GLY A 230 -23.16 -28.16 9.95
N PRO A 231 -23.07 -29.11 9.01
CA PRO A 231 -21.79 -29.62 8.52
C PRO A 231 -20.88 -28.49 8.04
N ILE A 232 -19.61 -28.63 8.39
CA ILE A 232 -18.53 -27.69 8.04
C ILE A 232 -17.60 -28.41 7.06
N LEU A 233 -17.24 -27.72 5.98
CA LEU A 233 -16.16 -28.14 5.10
C LEU A 233 -14.87 -27.43 5.49
N LEU A 234 -13.86 -28.21 5.88
CA LEU A 234 -12.48 -27.78 6.08
C LEU A 234 -11.66 -28.26 4.89
N GLU A 235 -11.08 -27.35 4.12
CA GLU A 235 -10.33 -27.67 2.90
C GLU A 235 -8.97 -26.98 2.87
N ASN A 236 -7.89 -27.75 2.78
CA ASN A 236 -6.53 -27.22 2.71
C ASN A 236 -6.16 -26.30 3.90
N CYS A 237 -6.72 -26.58 5.08
CA CYS A 237 -6.44 -25.82 6.29
C CYS A 237 -5.26 -26.42 7.07
N ILE A 238 -4.55 -25.59 7.83
CA ILE A 238 -3.39 -26.01 8.62
C ILE A 238 -3.56 -25.60 10.07
N ALA A 239 -3.49 -26.56 11.00
CA ALA A 239 -3.52 -26.32 12.44
C ALA A 239 -2.18 -26.72 13.08
N HIS A 240 -1.49 -25.81 13.74
CA HIS A 240 -0.23 -26.18 14.40
C HIS A 240 0.11 -25.42 15.67
N SER A 241 0.86 -26.07 16.55
CA SER A 241 1.37 -25.42 17.77
C SER A 241 0.27 -24.82 18.67
N ASN A 242 -1.00 -25.20 18.50
CA ASN A 242 -2.08 -24.76 19.38
C ASN A 242 -1.90 -25.40 20.77
N GLY A 243 -2.30 -24.69 21.82
CA GLY A 243 -1.94 -24.96 23.21
C GLY A 243 -0.67 -24.26 23.70
N THR A 244 0.07 -23.57 22.84
CA THR A 244 1.25 -22.78 23.21
C THR A 244 1.31 -21.50 22.40
N LEU A 245 1.26 -20.35 23.06
CA LEU A 245 1.40 -19.02 22.45
C LEU A 245 2.79 -18.84 21.86
N THR A 246 2.94 -17.94 20.88
CA THR A 246 4.24 -17.61 20.26
C THR A 246 5.25 -17.05 21.27
N SER A 247 4.77 -16.49 22.39
CA SER A 247 5.59 -16.06 23.53
C SER A 247 6.20 -17.22 24.33
N GLY A 248 5.85 -18.46 24.00
CA GLY A 248 6.17 -19.67 24.76
C GLY A 248 5.22 -19.94 25.93
N GLY A 249 4.26 -19.05 26.19
CA GLY A 249 3.23 -19.27 27.20
C GLY A 249 2.33 -20.45 26.81
N THR A 250 2.30 -21.51 27.61
CA THR A 250 1.33 -22.60 27.46
C THR A 250 0.10 -22.36 28.31
N SER A 251 -1.02 -22.92 27.90
CA SER A 251 -2.23 -22.96 28.72
C SER A 251 -2.17 -24.04 29.80
N GLY A 252 -3.00 -23.85 30.85
CA GLY A 252 -3.35 -24.84 31.85
C GLY A 252 -4.19 -25.98 31.25
N ASN A 253 -5.45 -26.13 31.68
CA ASN A 253 -6.31 -27.30 31.39
C ASN A 253 -6.83 -27.42 29.94
N GLY A 254 -6.56 -26.42 29.08
CA GLY A 254 -7.03 -26.41 27.69
C GLY A 254 -6.78 -27.71 26.94
N ASP A 255 -7.60 -27.94 25.93
CA ASP A 255 -7.70 -29.15 25.15
C ASP A 255 -6.62 -29.26 24.06
N LYS A 256 -6.16 -28.14 23.48
CA LYS A 256 -4.90 -28.04 22.71
C LYS A 256 -4.85 -28.84 21.40
N ASN A 257 -5.99 -29.04 20.76
CA ASN A 257 -6.08 -29.82 19.52
C ASN A 257 -5.79 -28.97 18.28
N GLY A 258 -5.42 -29.62 17.19
CA GLY A 258 -5.40 -28.99 15.88
C GLY A 258 -6.83 -28.76 15.36
N PHE A 259 -7.58 -29.85 15.20
CA PHE A 259 -8.98 -29.84 14.75
C PHE A 259 -9.86 -30.64 15.71
N LYS A 260 -10.67 -29.94 16.51
CA LYS A 260 -11.72 -30.48 17.38
C LYS A 260 -13.05 -30.52 16.61
N LEU A 261 -13.49 -31.72 16.22
CA LEU A 261 -14.54 -31.91 15.19
C LEU A 261 -15.94 -32.23 15.73
N GLY A 262 -16.27 -31.79 16.95
CA GLY A 262 -17.63 -31.87 17.51
C GLY A 262 -17.68 -31.80 19.03
N GLY A 263 -18.76 -32.33 19.63
CA GLY A 263 -18.96 -32.37 21.08
C GLY A 263 -20.22 -33.13 21.53
N GLU A 264 -20.21 -33.63 22.77
CA GLU A 264 -21.38 -34.18 23.50
C GLU A 264 -22.13 -35.38 22.85
N ASP A 265 -21.43 -36.28 22.16
CA ASP A 265 -22.03 -37.46 21.47
C ASP A 265 -23.02 -37.08 20.35
N ILE A 266 -23.01 -35.83 19.89
CA ILE A 266 -23.90 -35.34 18.85
C ILE A 266 -23.31 -35.62 17.47
N SER A 267 -24.11 -36.21 16.59
CA SER A 267 -23.68 -36.58 15.25
C SER A 267 -23.76 -35.40 14.28
N VAL A 268 -22.63 -35.01 13.70
CA VAL A 268 -22.54 -34.05 12.59
C VAL A 268 -21.55 -34.54 11.55
N ASN A 269 -21.96 -34.58 10.28
CA ASN A 269 -21.17 -35.13 9.19
C ASN A 269 -20.27 -34.07 8.55
N HIS A 270 -19.25 -33.61 9.28
CA HIS A 270 -18.26 -32.67 8.73
C HIS A 270 -17.44 -33.29 7.58
N MET A 271 -16.78 -32.44 6.80
CA MET A 271 -15.85 -32.86 5.75
C MET A 271 -14.50 -32.20 5.97
N VAL A 272 -13.44 -33.00 6.04
CA VAL A 272 -12.06 -32.55 6.27
C VAL A 272 -11.18 -33.09 5.15
N ARG A 273 -10.68 -32.18 4.31
CA ARG A 273 -9.96 -32.50 3.08
C ARG A 273 -8.66 -31.75 2.98
N ARG A 274 -7.56 -32.45 2.68
CA ARG A 274 -6.25 -31.80 2.46
C ARG A 274 -5.77 -30.97 3.64
N CYS A 275 -6.23 -31.25 4.85
CA CYS A 275 -5.83 -30.52 6.03
C CYS A 275 -4.55 -31.09 6.65
N ILE A 276 -3.77 -30.23 7.28
CA ILE A 276 -2.53 -30.60 7.97
C ILE A 276 -2.62 -30.22 9.44
N ALA A 277 -2.29 -31.15 10.33
CA ALA A 277 -2.19 -30.88 11.75
C ALA A 277 -0.79 -31.27 12.27
N PHE A 278 -0.04 -30.35 12.88
CA PHE A 278 1.26 -30.69 13.43
C PHE A 278 1.65 -29.96 14.71
N ASN A 279 2.43 -30.61 15.56
CA ASN A 279 2.96 -30.04 16.81
C ASN A 279 1.91 -29.37 17.71
N ASN A 280 0.62 -29.74 17.61
CA ASN A 280 -0.40 -29.24 18.54
C ASN A 280 -0.22 -29.90 19.91
N GLY A 281 -0.61 -29.18 20.97
CA GLY A 281 -0.38 -29.55 22.36
C GLY A 281 -1.06 -30.85 22.80
N LYS A 282 -2.02 -31.38 22.02
CA LYS A 282 -2.65 -32.69 22.24
C LYS A 282 -2.84 -33.47 20.93
N HIS A 283 -4.03 -33.44 20.32
CA HIS A 283 -4.32 -34.19 19.10
C HIS A 283 -4.17 -33.34 17.84
N GLY A 284 -3.80 -33.96 16.72
CA GLY A 284 -3.89 -33.32 15.41
C GLY A 284 -5.35 -33.17 14.98
N PHE A 285 -6.02 -34.31 14.78
CA PHE A 285 -7.45 -34.39 14.48
C PHE A 285 -8.14 -35.21 15.56
N THR A 286 -9.21 -34.68 16.15
CA THR A 286 -10.04 -35.42 17.11
C THR A 286 -11.51 -35.36 16.72
N TYR A 287 -12.19 -36.50 16.80
CA TYR A 287 -13.65 -36.56 16.62
C TYR A 287 -14.39 -35.80 17.72
N ASN A 288 -13.75 -35.60 18.88
CA ASN A 288 -14.30 -34.99 20.09
C ASN A 288 -15.75 -35.39 20.39
N ARG A 289 -16.01 -36.70 20.45
CA ARG A 289 -17.36 -37.24 20.69
C ARG A 289 -18.40 -36.90 19.61
N ASN A 290 -17.99 -36.58 18.39
CA ASN A 290 -18.91 -36.55 17.26
C ASN A 290 -19.16 -37.98 16.74
N LEU A 291 -20.36 -38.51 16.94
CA LEU A 291 -20.71 -39.86 16.50
C LEU A 291 -21.10 -39.95 15.02
N GLY A 292 -21.08 -38.83 14.31
CA GLY A 292 -21.46 -38.73 12.90
C GLY A 292 -20.48 -39.39 11.94
N THR A 293 -20.86 -39.35 10.66
CA THR A 293 -20.02 -39.81 9.55
C THR A 293 -19.16 -38.65 9.06
N ILE A 294 -18.13 -38.29 9.83
CA ILE A 294 -17.14 -37.30 9.38
C ILE A 294 -16.38 -37.88 8.19
N GLU A 295 -16.28 -37.13 7.09
CA GLU A 295 -15.42 -37.47 5.96
C GLU A 295 -13.99 -36.98 6.24
N MET A 296 -13.04 -37.90 6.35
CA MET A 296 -11.60 -37.62 6.50
C MET A 296 -10.87 -38.08 5.23
N THR A 297 -10.62 -37.17 4.30
CA THR A 297 -10.00 -37.50 3.00
C THR A 297 -8.69 -36.74 2.80
N ASN A 298 -7.59 -37.44 2.51
CA ASN A 298 -6.31 -36.82 2.17
C ASN A 298 -5.83 -35.83 3.24
N ASN A 299 -5.75 -36.20 4.52
CA ASN A 299 -5.23 -35.31 5.57
C ASN A 299 -3.86 -35.79 6.05
N THR A 300 -3.02 -34.89 6.57
CA THR A 300 -1.72 -35.24 7.15
C THR A 300 -1.62 -34.81 8.61
N GLY A 301 -1.37 -35.76 9.50
CA GLY A 301 -0.97 -35.49 10.88
C GLY A 301 0.54 -35.72 11.06
N TYR A 302 1.23 -34.80 11.73
CA TYR A 302 2.66 -34.91 12.01
C TYR A 302 3.03 -34.43 13.42
N ASN A 303 3.63 -35.30 14.24
CA ASN A 303 4.21 -34.93 15.54
C ASN A 303 3.28 -34.13 16.49
N ASN A 304 1.97 -34.41 16.50
CA ASN A 304 1.09 -33.84 17.53
C ASN A 304 1.34 -34.53 18.88
N THR A 305 1.30 -33.80 19.99
CA THR A 305 1.83 -34.25 21.29
C THR A 305 1.34 -35.64 21.71
N GLU A 306 0.04 -35.92 21.60
CA GLU A 306 -0.52 -37.21 21.98
C GLU A 306 -0.81 -38.11 20.76
N ARG A 307 -1.60 -37.63 19.79
CA ARG A 307 -1.97 -38.42 18.59
C ARG A 307 -2.13 -37.53 17.38
N ASN A 308 -1.82 -38.05 16.21
CA ASN A 308 -2.17 -37.37 14.96
C ASN A 308 -3.67 -37.50 14.67
N PHE A 309 -4.25 -38.68 14.93
CA PHE A 309 -5.68 -38.95 14.76
C PHE A 309 -6.26 -39.64 16.01
N ASN A 310 -7.31 -39.04 16.59
CA ASN A 310 -8.03 -39.57 17.75
C ASN A 310 -9.55 -39.65 17.48
N PHE A 311 -10.01 -40.83 17.05
CA PHE A 311 -11.40 -41.15 16.76
C PHE A 311 -11.83 -42.38 17.56
N ASP A 312 -12.52 -42.15 18.68
CA ASP A 312 -12.90 -43.18 19.66
C ASP A 312 -14.31 -43.74 19.51
N GLY A 313 -15.09 -43.18 18.58
CA GLY A 313 -16.46 -43.59 18.34
C GLY A 313 -17.01 -43.01 17.04
N GLY A 314 -18.28 -43.33 16.76
CA GLY A 314 -19.00 -42.84 15.60
C GLY A 314 -18.79 -43.66 14.34
N THR A 315 -19.17 -43.08 13.20
CA THR A 315 -19.18 -43.75 11.89
C THR A 315 -18.34 -43.02 10.85
N SER A 316 -17.30 -42.31 11.29
CA SER A 316 -16.40 -41.54 10.41
C SER A 316 -15.82 -42.40 9.29
N THR A 317 -15.56 -41.79 8.13
CA THR A 317 -14.97 -42.45 6.96
C THR A 317 -13.59 -41.91 6.68
N PHE A 318 -12.65 -42.78 6.35
CA PHE A 318 -11.24 -42.43 6.19
C PHE A 318 -10.72 -42.90 4.83
N LYS A 319 -10.09 -42.00 4.08
CA LYS A 319 -9.47 -42.30 2.79
C LYS A 319 -8.19 -41.47 2.61
N ASN A 320 -7.11 -42.10 2.16
CA ASN A 320 -5.84 -41.44 1.79
C ASN A 320 -5.19 -40.59 2.89
N ASN A 321 -5.48 -40.81 4.18
CA ASN A 321 -4.89 -40.01 5.26
C ASN A 321 -3.46 -40.50 5.57
N LEU A 322 -2.60 -39.58 5.98
CA LEU A 322 -1.22 -39.82 6.37
C LEU A 322 -0.99 -39.39 7.82
N SER A 323 -0.40 -40.28 8.60
CA SER A 323 0.07 -40.02 9.96
C SER A 323 1.53 -40.41 10.05
N TYR A 324 2.36 -39.48 10.50
CA TYR A 324 3.78 -39.73 10.66
C TYR A 324 4.30 -39.11 11.96
N PHE A 325 5.14 -39.86 12.67
CA PHE A 325 5.91 -39.35 13.79
C PHE A 325 7.40 -39.55 13.51
N SER A 326 8.22 -38.56 13.84
CA SER A 326 9.68 -38.66 13.68
C SER A 326 10.36 -39.51 14.76
N SER A 327 9.60 -39.96 15.76
CA SER A 327 10.08 -40.75 16.90
C SER A 327 8.99 -41.68 17.41
N SER A 328 9.35 -42.57 18.35
CA SER A 328 8.38 -43.44 19.03
C SER A 328 7.27 -42.61 19.68
N HIS A 329 6.02 -42.99 19.43
CA HIS A 329 4.83 -42.25 19.86
C HIS A 329 3.62 -43.17 20.02
N THR A 330 2.60 -42.72 20.74
CA THR A 330 1.36 -43.47 20.93
C THR A 330 0.59 -43.69 19.62
N ASN A 331 -0.08 -44.84 19.53
CA ASN A 331 -0.88 -45.20 18.36
C ASN A 331 -2.02 -44.19 18.13
N ASP A 332 -2.30 -43.92 16.86
CA ASP A 332 -3.55 -43.32 16.44
C ASP A 332 -4.73 -44.23 16.81
N ARG A 333 -5.89 -43.62 17.04
CA ARG A 333 -7.13 -44.31 17.41
C ARG A 333 -8.16 -44.07 16.34
N ILE A 334 -8.66 -45.14 15.72
CA ILE A 334 -9.50 -45.08 14.53
C ILE A 334 -10.71 -46.01 14.69
N VAL A 335 -11.86 -45.42 15.02
CA VAL A 335 -13.17 -46.04 14.93
C VAL A 335 -13.92 -45.44 13.75
N GLY A 336 -14.42 -46.31 12.86
CA GLY A 336 -15.10 -45.92 11.62
C GLY A 336 -14.72 -46.80 10.44
N THR A 337 -15.05 -46.36 9.23
CA THR A 337 -14.86 -47.12 7.98
C THR A 337 -13.64 -46.60 7.22
N GLN A 338 -12.64 -47.46 7.00
CA GLN A 338 -11.48 -47.15 6.18
C GLN A 338 -11.67 -47.62 4.74
N SER A 339 -11.30 -46.79 3.76
CA SER A 339 -11.38 -47.13 2.34
C SER A 339 -10.16 -47.95 1.90
N GLY A 340 -10.31 -49.27 1.89
CA GLY A 340 -9.23 -50.20 1.52
C GLY A 340 -7.97 -50.00 2.39
N THR A 341 -6.80 -50.17 1.78
CA THR A 341 -5.48 -49.99 2.42
C THR A 341 -4.88 -48.60 2.19
N THR A 342 -5.71 -47.59 1.89
CA THR A 342 -5.23 -46.27 1.46
C THR A 342 -4.85 -45.33 2.61
N ASN A 343 -5.10 -45.70 3.87
CA ASN A 343 -4.76 -44.83 5.00
C ASN A 343 -3.46 -45.29 5.66
N GLY A 344 -2.54 -44.37 5.87
CA GLY A 344 -1.34 -44.56 6.67
C GLY A 344 -1.52 -44.02 8.08
N PHE A 345 -2.16 -44.78 8.98
CA PHE A 345 -2.28 -44.40 10.40
C PHE A 345 -1.09 -44.90 11.22
N TRP A 346 -0.70 -44.15 12.24
CA TRP A 346 0.43 -44.51 13.09
C TRP A 346 0.06 -45.62 14.09
N THR A 347 0.68 -46.79 13.96
CA THR A 347 0.47 -47.94 14.83
C THR A 347 1.79 -48.67 15.07
N ASN A 348 2.07 -49.06 16.32
CA ASN A 348 3.27 -49.80 16.70
C ASN A 348 4.58 -49.13 16.22
N ASN A 349 4.66 -47.81 16.38
CA ASN A 349 5.80 -46.98 15.96
C ASN A 349 6.11 -46.99 14.45
N ALA A 350 5.09 -47.24 13.61
CA ALA A 350 5.20 -47.15 12.16
C ALA A 350 3.88 -46.64 11.54
N THR A 351 3.97 -46.08 10.34
CA THR A 351 2.79 -45.76 9.52
C THR A 351 2.27 -47.05 8.87
N ALA A 352 1.02 -47.43 9.14
CA ALA A 352 0.42 -48.64 8.57
C ALA A 352 0.31 -48.54 7.03
N ASN A 353 0.30 -49.68 6.34
CA ASN A 353 0.17 -49.82 4.88
C ASN A 353 1.31 -49.24 4.02
N PHE A 354 2.19 -48.40 4.56
CA PHE A 354 3.25 -47.70 3.82
C PHE A 354 4.56 -47.69 4.59
N SER A 355 5.70 -47.65 3.89
CA SER A 355 7.03 -47.62 4.55
C SER A 355 7.54 -46.18 4.73
N VAL A 356 6.79 -45.39 5.50
CA VAL A 356 7.04 -43.94 5.60
C VAL A 356 8.25 -43.62 6.46
N ASN A 357 9.17 -42.83 5.92
CA ASN A 357 10.34 -42.33 6.61
C ASN A 357 10.73 -40.92 6.14
N SER A 358 11.80 -40.36 6.69
CA SER A 358 12.21 -38.98 6.36
C SER A 358 12.54 -38.75 4.88
N ALA A 359 12.93 -39.78 4.12
CA ALA A 359 13.22 -39.67 2.70
C ALA A 359 11.96 -39.49 1.83
N ASP A 360 10.78 -39.79 2.37
CA ASP A 360 9.51 -39.56 1.67
C ASP A 360 9.12 -38.09 1.59
N PHE A 361 9.80 -37.21 2.34
CA PHE A 361 9.45 -35.80 2.44
C PHE A 361 10.57 -34.90 1.96
N VAL A 362 10.22 -33.80 1.28
CA VAL A 362 11.16 -32.73 0.90
C VAL A 362 11.73 -32.04 2.14
N SER A 363 10.88 -31.78 3.13
CA SER A 363 11.29 -31.26 4.44
C SER A 363 10.38 -31.78 5.54
N LEU A 364 10.95 -32.07 6.70
CA LEU A 364 10.25 -32.33 7.96
C LEU A 364 10.38 -31.18 8.97
N THR A 365 10.94 -30.06 8.52
CA THR A 365 11.03 -28.82 9.30
C THR A 365 10.04 -27.80 8.74
N PRO A 366 9.07 -27.32 9.52
CA PRO A 366 8.09 -26.34 9.06
C PRO A 366 8.75 -25.01 8.68
N GLY A 367 8.13 -24.31 7.73
CA GLY A 367 8.46 -22.94 7.34
C GLY A 367 7.91 -21.90 8.32
N ALA A 368 7.58 -20.71 7.82
CA ALA A 368 7.00 -19.64 8.63
C ALA A 368 5.61 -20.03 9.15
N ASN A 369 5.25 -19.59 10.37
CA ASN A 369 3.99 -19.98 11.03
C ASN A 369 2.74 -19.74 10.15
N GLY A 370 2.59 -18.57 9.52
CA GLY A 370 1.45 -18.27 8.65
C GLY A 370 1.43 -19.03 7.31
N SER A 371 2.48 -19.79 6.97
CA SER A 371 2.50 -20.69 5.81
C SER A 371 3.62 -21.72 5.99
N PRO A 372 3.35 -22.79 6.75
CA PRO A 372 4.40 -23.71 7.20
C PRO A 372 4.85 -24.69 6.11
N THR A 373 4.05 -24.94 5.06
CA THR A 373 4.40 -25.84 3.93
C THR A 373 5.25 -25.16 2.86
N ALA A 374 5.43 -23.85 3.00
CA ALA A 374 6.20 -22.97 2.15
C ALA A 374 7.53 -23.51 1.62
N ASN A 375 8.33 -24.05 2.54
CA ASN A 375 9.67 -24.55 2.30
C ASN A 375 9.68 -26.02 1.85
N GLY A 376 8.54 -26.56 1.42
CA GLY A 376 8.37 -27.97 1.09
C GLY A 376 8.13 -28.86 2.31
N PHE A 377 7.83 -28.31 3.48
CA PHE A 377 7.46 -29.10 4.66
C PHE A 377 6.26 -30.00 4.37
N LEU A 378 6.42 -31.30 4.63
CA LEU A 378 5.48 -32.38 4.35
C LEU A 378 5.12 -32.58 2.87
N ASN A 379 5.77 -31.88 1.93
CA ASN A 379 5.66 -32.23 0.52
C ASN A 379 6.36 -33.56 0.28
N LEU A 380 5.76 -34.43 -0.53
CA LEU A 380 6.37 -35.70 -0.88
C LEU A 380 7.61 -35.49 -1.76
N ALA A 381 8.71 -36.15 -1.43
CA ALA A 381 9.94 -36.16 -2.20
C ALA A 381 9.78 -37.00 -3.47
N SER A 382 10.59 -36.69 -4.49
CA SER A 382 10.61 -37.47 -5.73
C SER A 382 10.98 -38.92 -5.43
N GLY A 383 10.09 -39.85 -5.80
CA GLY A 383 10.29 -41.28 -5.60
C GLY A 383 9.68 -41.85 -4.32
N SER A 384 8.98 -41.03 -3.52
CA SER A 384 8.18 -41.54 -2.40
C SER A 384 7.12 -42.53 -2.89
N ASP A 385 6.94 -43.63 -2.14
CA ASP A 385 5.92 -44.65 -2.40
C ASP A 385 4.49 -44.16 -2.08
N LEU A 386 4.37 -42.99 -1.45
CA LEU A 386 3.11 -42.32 -1.15
C LEU A 386 2.51 -41.62 -2.38
N ILE A 387 3.29 -41.47 -3.45
CA ILE A 387 2.86 -40.82 -4.70
C ILE A 387 2.02 -41.79 -5.54
N ASN A 388 0.86 -41.34 -6.02
CA ASN A 388 -0.14 -42.12 -6.76
C ASN A 388 -0.66 -43.38 -6.02
N ALA A 389 -0.58 -43.42 -4.69
CA ALA A 389 -0.93 -44.61 -3.91
C ALA A 389 -2.34 -44.56 -3.27
N GLY A 390 -3.06 -43.46 -3.43
CA GLY A 390 -4.40 -43.26 -2.89
C GLY A 390 -5.53 -43.80 -3.78
N ALA A 391 -6.75 -43.74 -3.26
CA ALA A 391 -7.97 -44.00 -4.02
C ALA A 391 -8.66 -42.68 -4.41
N THR A 392 -9.29 -42.65 -5.58
CA THR A 392 -10.02 -41.48 -6.04
C THR A 392 -11.15 -41.07 -5.09
N SER A 393 -11.38 -39.77 -4.94
CA SER A 393 -12.49 -39.22 -4.18
C SER A 393 -13.06 -37.99 -4.88
N THR A 394 -14.38 -37.82 -4.84
CA THR A 394 -15.04 -36.62 -5.35
C THR A 394 -14.53 -35.39 -4.61
N GLY A 395 -14.17 -34.34 -5.35
CA GLY A 395 -13.65 -33.09 -4.78
C GLY A 395 -12.15 -33.11 -4.44
N ILE A 396 -11.43 -34.20 -4.75
CA ILE A 396 -9.97 -34.28 -4.62
C ILE A 396 -9.36 -34.28 -6.02
N ALA A 397 -8.78 -33.15 -6.43
CA ALA A 397 -7.94 -33.07 -7.63
C ALA A 397 -6.59 -33.72 -7.36
N TYR A 398 -6.04 -34.43 -8.36
CA TYR A 398 -4.76 -35.14 -8.26
C TYR A 398 -4.02 -35.15 -9.60
N ASN A 399 -2.75 -35.51 -9.60
CA ASN A 399 -1.97 -35.75 -10.81
C ASN A 399 -1.59 -37.22 -10.94
N GLY A 400 -1.20 -37.62 -12.16
CA GLY A 400 -0.79 -38.99 -12.40
C GLY A 400 -1.97 -39.95 -12.42
N SER A 401 -1.77 -41.16 -11.93
CA SER A 401 -2.74 -42.26 -12.00
C SER A 401 -3.72 -42.30 -10.84
N ALA A 402 -3.39 -41.70 -9.70
CA ALA A 402 -4.25 -41.66 -8.51
C ALA A 402 -3.82 -40.53 -7.56
N PRO A 403 -4.66 -40.12 -6.59
CA PRO A 403 -4.23 -39.18 -5.55
C PRO A 403 -3.04 -39.70 -4.75
N ASP A 404 -2.19 -38.80 -4.33
CA ASP A 404 -1.16 -39.11 -3.34
C ASP A 404 -1.77 -39.37 -1.95
N ILE A 405 -1.00 -40.01 -1.08
CA ILE A 405 -1.35 -40.19 0.33
C ILE A 405 -0.99 -38.92 1.11
N GLY A 406 -1.93 -38.44 1.93
CA GLY A 406 -1.79 -37.23 2.72
C GLY A 406 -2.36 -35.98 2.04
N ALA A 407 -2.07 -34.83 2.64
CA ALA A 407 -2.67 -33.54 2.30
C ALA A 407 -2.14 -32.89 1.03
N ILE A 408 -0.84 -33.01 0.79
CA ILE A 408 -0.15 -32.27 -0.27
C ILE A 408 0.07 -33.20 -1.46
N GLU A 409 -0.54 -32.86 -2.58
CA GLU A 409 -0.40 -33.62 -3.82
C GLU A 409 0.92 -33.26 -4.53
N SER A 410 1.78 -34.24 -4.79
CA SER A 410 2.98 -34.10 -5.59
C SER A 410 2.63 -33.81 -7.06
N GLY A 411 3.55 -33.14 -7.75
CA GLY A 411 3.33 -32.72 -9.14
C GLY A 411 2.22 -31.68 -9.32
N THR A 412 1.45 -31.32 -8.27
CA THR A 412 0.52 -30.20 -8.37
C THR A 412 1.31 -28.91 -8.34
N THR A 413 1.34 -28.21 -9.46
CA THR A 413 1.52 -26.76 -9.46
C THR A 413 0.24 -26.11 -8.93
N THR A 414 -0.14 -26.42 -7.69
CA THR A 414 -1.15 -25.66 -6.94
C THR A 414 -0.68 -25.34 -5.53
N THR A 415 0.63 -25.16 -5.34
CA THR A 415 1.10 -24.09 -4.45
C THR A 415 0.34 -22.82 -4.84
N PRO A 416 -0.10 -21.94 -3.92
CA PRO A 416 -0.40 -20.58 -4.31
C PRO A 416 0.77 -20.14 -5.18
N THR A 417 0.52 -19.95 -6.48
CA THR A 417 1.61 -19.62 -7.41
C THR A 417 2.21 -18.28 -7.05
N THR A 418 1.64 -17.58 -6.07
CA THR A 418 2.14 -16.35 -5.50
C THR A 418 1.78 -16.19 -4.01
N TYR A 419 2.70 -15.64 -3.21
CA TYR A 419 2.58 -15.29 -1.79
C TYR A 419 2.63 -13.77 -1.57
N THR A 420 2.04 -13.25 -0.49
CA THR A 420 2.11 -11.81 -0.16
C THR A 420 3.31 -11.51 0.74
N LEU A 421 3.97 -10.36 0.52
CA LEU A 421 5.00 -9.82 1.42
C LEU A 421 4.52 -8.51 2.04
N THR A 422 4.17 -8.56 3.31
CA THR A 422 3.83 -7.41 4.14
C THR A 422 5.11 -6.82 4.75
N VAL A 423 5.27 -5.50 4.69
CA VAL A 423 6.42 -4.81 5.29
C VAL A 423 5.92 -3.71 6.24
N ASN A 424 6.25 -3.85 7.52
CA ASN A 424 5.94 -2.89 8.57
C ASN A 424 7.14 -1.96 8.82
N ILE A 425 6.87 -0.73 9.27
CA ILE A 425 7.87 0.29 9.59
C ILE A 425 7.58 0.79 11.02
N THR A 426 8.57 0.67 11.91
CA THR A 426 8.41 1.01 13.33
C THR A 426 9.54 1.92 13.80
N PRO A 427 9.26 3.15 14.27
CA PRO A 427 7.98 3.85 14.16
C PRO A 427 7.65 4.16 12.70
N THR A 428 6.37 4.38 12.36
CA THR A 428 5.92 4.62 10.97
C THR A 428 6.57 5.84 10.33
N ALA A 429 6.89 6.87 11.13
CA ALA A 429 7.64 8.05 10.68
C ALA A 429 9.15 7.79 10.51
N GLY A 430 9.63 6.61 10.88
CA GLY A 430 11.05 6.29 11.01
C GLY A 430 11.79 6.08 9.68
N GLY A 431 11.07 5.78 8.60
CA GLY A 431 11.67 5.55 7.30
C GLY A 431 10.71 4.94 6.30
N SER A 432 11.28 4.34 5.26
CA SER A 432 10.58 3.59 4.22
C SER A 432 11.32 2.29 3.92
N VAL A 433 10.64 1.33 3.29
CA VAL A 433 11.26 0.12 2.78
C VAL A 433 10.84 -0.10 1.33
N THR A 434 11.82 -0.31 0.45
CA THR A 434 11.58 -0.73 -0.93
C THR A 434 11.73 -2.24 -1.07
N LYS A 435 10.92 -2.85 -1.94
CA LYS A 435 10.95 -4.28 -2.28
C LYS A 435 11.51 -4.44 -3.70
N SER A 436 12.36 -5.44 -3.94
CA SER A 436 12.84 -5.77 -5.29
C SER A 436 12.89 -7.30 -5.47
N PRO A 437 12.04 -7.91 -6.33
CA PRO A 437 10.98 -7.25 -7.12
C PRO A 437 9.90 -6.60 -6.24
N ASN A 438 9.16 -5.62 -6.76
CA ASN A 438 8.04 -4.96 -6.04
C ASN A 438 6.70 -5.43 -6.61
N ASN A 439 6.25 -6.62 -6.16
CA ASN A 439 5.00 -7.20 -6.61
C ASN A 439 3.95 -7.20 -5.48
N THR A 440 2.68 -7.21 -5.87
CA THR A 440 1.55 -7.42 -4.95
C THR A 440 1.56 -8.84 -4.37
N THR A 441 2.00 -9.81 -5.17
CA THR A 441 2.22 -11.19 -4.78
C THR A 441 3.47 -11.75 -5.49
N TYR A 442 4.13 -12.74 -4.91
CA TYR A 442 5.45 -13.23 -5.30
C TYR A 442 5.40 -14.72 -5.53
N THR A 443 5.87 -15.20 -6.68
CA THR A 443 5.88 -16.64 -6.91
C THR A 443 6.69 -17.36 -5.85
N ALA A 444 6.27 -18.59 -5.52
CA ALA A 444 7.01 -19.44 -4.60
C ALA A 444 8.51 -19.46 -4.96
N GLY A 445 9.38 -19.28 -3.95
CA GLY A 445 10.83 -19.21 -4.14
C GLY A 445 11.36 -17.85 -4.61
N THR A 446 10.52 -16.85 -4.87
CA THR A 446 11.01 -15.50 -5.23
C THR A 446 11.82 -14.93 -4.07
N VAL A 447 13.09 -14.61 -4.30
CA VAL A 447 13.90 -13.87 -3.33
C VAL A 447 13.61 -12.38 -3.51
N VAL A 448 12.99 -11.77 -2.50
CA VAL A 448 12.70 -10.34 -2.47
C VAL A 448 13.75 -9.63 -1.63
N THR A 449 14.48 -8.72 -2.25
CA THR A 449 15.39 -7.83 -1.55
C THR A 449 14.58 -6.70 -0.92
N LEU A 450 14.72 -6.53 0.39
CA LEU A 450 14.17 -5.43 1.15
C LEU A 450 15.28 -4.44 1.46
N THR A 451 15.06 -3.16 1.18
CA THR A 451 16.02 -2.09 1.49
C THR A 451 15.32 -1.02 2.31
N ALA A 452 15.77 -0.83 3.55
CA ALA A 452 15.31 0.21 4.46
C ALA A 452 16.04 1.53 4.18
N ALA A 453 15.27 2.60 4.02
CA ALA A 453 15.75 3.98 3.93
C ALA A 453 15.21 4.78 5.13
N PRO A 454 16.06 5.12 6.12
CA PRO A 454 15.65 5.94 7.24
C PRO A 454 15.13 7.31 6.81
N ALA A 455 14.12 7.82 7.50
CA ALA A 455 13.66 9.20 7.37
C ALA A 455 14.63 10.16 8.08
N SER A 456 14.57 11.45 7.75
CA SER A 456 15.36 12.47 8.43
C SER A 456 15.12 12.42 9.94
N GLY A 457 16.19 12.35 10.73
CA GLY A 457 16.11 12.23 12.19
C GLY A 457 15.89 10.80 12.70
N PHE A 458 16.07 9.77 11.86
CA PHE A 458 15.99 8.37 12.26
C PHE A 458 17.18 7.56 11.74
N THR A 459 17.54 6.51 12.48
CA THR A 459 18.52 5.50 12.08
C THR A 459 17.87 4.13 12.04
N PHE A 460 18.10 3.37 10.97
CA PHE A 460 17.67 1.98 10.89
C PHE A 460 18.44 1.13 11.90
N THR A 461 17.73 0.30 12.66
CA THR A 461 18.33 -0.52 13.73
C THR A 461 18.25 -2.02 13.47
N GLY A 462 17.30 -2.49 12.66
CA GLY A 462 17.27 -3.89 12.26
C GLY A 462 15.93 -4.39 11.71
N TRP A 463 16.00 -5.58 11.13
CA TRP A 463 14.87 -6.33 10.61
C TRP A 463 14.36 -7.35 11.65
N SER A 464 13.06 -7.60 11.65
CA SER A 464 12.43 -8.70 12.39
C SER A 464 11.25 -9.31 11.62
N GLY A 465 10.76 -10.47 12.06
CA GLY A 465 9.71 -11.23 11.38
C GLY A 465 10.31 -12.18 10.33
N GLY A 466 9.84 -12.11 9.09
CA GLY A 466 10.32 -12.93 7.96
C GLY A 466 11.75 -12.62 7.48
N ALA A 467 12.45 -11.68 8.11
CA ALA A 467 13.87 -11.39 7.91
C ALA A 467 14.51 -10.96 9.25
N SER A 468 15.84 -10.99 9.32
CA SER A 468 16.63 -10.54 10.47
C SER A 468 17.91 -9.82 10.04
N GLY A 469 18.60 -9.21 10.99
CA GLY A 469 19.89 -8.52 10.79
C GLY A 469 19.80 -7.00 10.87
N THR A 470 20.95 -6.35 10.94
CA THR A 470 21.09 -4.89 11.13
C THR A 470 21.52 -4.13 9.87
N ALA A 471 21.84 -4.84 8.79
CA ALA A 471 22.14 -4.23 7.51
C ALA A 471 20.89 -3.56 6.90
N THR A 472 21.03 -2.38 6.30
CA THR A 472 19.91 -1.66 5.67
C THR A 472 19.32 -2.38 4.46
N SER A 473 19.94 -3.46 3.99
CA SER A 473 19.40 -4.36 2.99
C SER A 473 19.37 -5.80 3.52
N THR A 474 18.30 -6.52 3.25
CA THR A 474 18.14 -7.96 3.55
C THR A 474 17.34 -8.65 2.45
N THR A 475 17.24 -9.97 2.48
CA THR A 475 16.45 -10.75 1.52
C THR A 475 15.43 -11.62 2.24
N VAL A 476 14.25 -11.74 1.65
CA VAL A 476 13.18 -12.64 2.08
C VAL A 476 12.87 -13.60 0.94
N THR A 477 12.98 -14.90 1.19
CA THR A 477 12.51 -15.90 0.22
C THR A 477 11.02 -16.12 0.41
N MET A 478 10.25 -15.85 -0.64
CA MET A 478 8.78 -15.91 -0.68
C MET A 478 8.34 -17.34 -0.91
N ASN A 479 8.42 -18.10 0.16
CA ASN A 479 7.90 -19.45 0.23
C ASN A 479 6.53 -19.47 0.93
N ALA A 480 6.17 -18.40 1.62
CA ALA A 480 5.03 -18.22 2.51
C ALA A 480 4.45 -16.83 2.31
N ASN A 481 3.22 -16.57 2.77
CA ASN A 481 2.87 -15.18 3.09
C ASN A 481 3.81 -14.71 4.22
N GLN A 482 4.53 -13.62 3.99
CA GLN A 482 5.59 -13.15 4.88
C GLN A 482 5.27 -11.76 5.41
N THR A 483 5.60 -11.53 6.69
CA THR A 483 5.57 -10.19 7.30
C THR A 483 6.96 -9.84 7.82
N VAL A 484 7.54 -8.74 7.35
CA VAL A 484 8.84 -8.22 7.81
C VAL A 484 8.67 -6.84 8.42
N THR A 485 9.33 -6.57 9.54
CA THR A 485 9.32 -5.26 10.19
C THR A 485 10.70 -4.61 10.07
N ALA A 486 10.77 -3.40 9.52
CA ALA A 486 11.92 -2.52 9.61
C ALA A 486 11.82 -1.65 10.86
N THR A 487 12.80 -1.77 11.75
CA THR A 487 12.86 -0.94 12.96
C THR A 487 13.82 0.21 12.75
N PHE A 488 13.38 1.39 13.16
CA PHE A 488 14.15 2.62 13.19
C PHE A 488 14.11 3.17 14.61
N THR A 489 15.17 3.88 15.00
CA THR A 489 15.21 4.66 16.24
C THR A 489 15.38 6.11 15.87
N ALA A 490 14.78 7.01 16.65
CA ALA A 490 15.01 8.43 16.47
C ALA A 490 16.52 8.69 16.63
N SER A 491 17.14 9.13 15.55
CA SER A 491 18.48 9.68 15.60
C SER A 491 18.35 10.95 16.40
N THR A 492 18.91 11.00 17.60
CA THR A 492 19.15 12.28 18.29
C THR A 492 19.95 13.14 17.31
N GLY A 493 19.29 14.09 16.64
CA GLY A 493 19.92 14.83 15.56
C GLY A 493 21.18 15.51 16.08
N THR A 494 22.14 15.74 15.19
CA THR A 494 23.33 16.50 15.54
C THR A 494 22.91 17.86 16.11
N PRO A 495 23.45 18.28 17.27
CA PRO A 495 23.18 19.61 17.80
C PRO A 495 23.60 20.67 16.78
N GLU A 496 22.66 21.51 16.33
CA GLU A 496 22.89 22.44 15.22
C GLU A 496 22.22 23.80 15.46
N ILE A 497 22.91 24.86 15.04
CA ILE A 497 22.36 26.21 14.92
C ILE A 497 22.53 26.62 13.46
N VAL A 498 21.46 26.99 12.76
CA VAL A 498 21.53 27.43 11.36
C VAL A 498 21.14 28.89 11.28
N LEU A 499 22.06 29.74 10.85
CA LEU A 499 21.90 31.18 10.71
C LEU A 499 21.68 31.57 9.25
N THR A 500 20.63 32.36 9.01
CA THR A 500 20.29 32.98 7.73
C THR A 500 20.18 34.50 7.90
N PRO A 501 21.11 35.28 7.33
CA PRO A 501 21.05 36.73 7.34
C PRO A 501 20.29 37.26 6.12
N THR A 502 19.54 38.33 6.32
CA THR A 502 18.88 39.10 5.26
C THR A 502 19.42 40.52 5.28
N ALA A 503 20.16 40.89 4.24
CA ALA A 503 20.65 42.25 4.07
C ALA A 503 19.49 43.24 3.88
N GLY A 504 19.56 44.40 4.54
CA GLY A 504 18.68 45.55 4.35
C GLY A 504 19.49 46.84 4.20
N ASN A 505 18.81 47.99 4.20
CA ASN A 505 19.48 49.29 4.13
C ASN A 505 20.10 49.64 5.49
N ALA A 506 21.43 49.70 5.54
CA ALA A 506 22.24 49.93 6.74
C ALA A 506 21.90 48.96 7.89
N GLN A 507 21.41 47.77 7.56
CA GLN A 507 21.06 46.76 8.55
C GLN A 507 21.16 45.34 8.00
N VAL A 508 21.27 44.36 8.88
CA VAL A 508 21.12 42.93 8.56
C VAL A 508 20.15 42.31 9.55
N ALA A 509 19.05 41.75 9.06
CA ALA A 509 18.13 40.95 9.85
C ALA A 509 18.64 39.50 9.90
N LEU A 510 19.02 39.04 11.09
CA LEU A 510 19.47 37.68 11.35
C LEU A 510 18.28 36.83 11.79
N ASN A 511 18.12 35.67 11.18
CA ASN A 511 17.15 34.65 11.60
C ASN A 511 17.89 33.32 11.76
N TRP A 512 17.64 32.59 12.83
CA TRP A 512 18.27 31.28 13.02
C TRP A 512 17.35 30.24 13.64
N THR A 513 17.65 28.98 13.36
CA THR A 513 17.04 27.82 14.03
C THR A 513 18.02 27.24 15.03
N VAL A 514 17.49 26.57 16.05
CA VAL A 514 18.27 25.82 17.05
C VAL A 514 17.63 24.45 17.15
N SER A 515 18.39 23.41 16.85
CA SER A 515 17.94 22.03 16.80
C SER A 515 18.79 21.19 17.75
N ASN A 516 18.14 20.40 18.61
CA ASN A 516 18.80 19.44 19.50
C ASN A 516 19.83 20.07 20.47
N ILE A 517 19.64 21.34 20.85
CA ILE A 517 20.48 22.07 21.83
C ILE A 517 19.58 22.71 22.90
N THR A 518 19.84 22.41 24.17
CA THR A 518 19.27 23.14 25.31
C THR A 518 20.20 24.28 25.70
N LEU A 519 19.79 25.50 25.37
CA LEU A 519 20.61 26.70 25.55
C LEU A 519 20.47 27.29 26.95
N THR A 520 21.59 27.63 27.57
CA THR A 520 21.68 28.45 28.78
C THR A 520 21.98 29.92 28.45
N ALA A 521 22.58 30.20 27.29
CA ALA A 521 22.77 31.55 26.75
C ALA A 521 22.92 31.54 25.21
N GLN A 522 22.71 32.70 24.58
CA GLN A 522 22.98 32.93 23.15
C GLN A 522 23.67 34.28 22.93
N GLU A 523 24.67 34.29 22.05
CA GLU A 523 25.44 35.47 21.69
C GLU A 523 25.49 35.64 20.17
N VAL A 524 25.40 36.89 19.70
CA VAL A 524 25.52 37.27 18.28
C VAL A 524 26.90 37.86 18.04
N TYR A 525 27.62 37.31 17.08
CA TYR A 525 28.95 37.76 16.68
C TYR A 525 28.97 38.26 15.24
N ARG A 526 29.87 39.19 14.96
CA ARG A 526 30.11 39.74 13.63
C ARG A 526 31.61 39.94 13.37
N ASP A 527 32.02 39.78 12.11
CA ASP A 527 33.33 40.18 11.59
C ASP A 527 33.22 40.70 10.14
N THR A 528 34.31 41.25 9.60
CA THR A 528 34.45 41.67 8.19
C THR A 528 35.11 40.61 7.30
N ASP A 529 35.59 39.52 7.89
CA ASP A 529 36.06 38.35 7.16
C ASP A 529 35.45 37.06 7.73
N SER A 530 35.68 35.94 7.05
CA SER A 530 35.09 34.65 7.39
C SER A 530 35.80 33.90 8.53
N ASP A 531 36.92 34.42 9.05
CA ASP A 531 37.66 33.79 10.14
C ASP A 531 36.93 34.06 11.47
N PRO A 532 36.46 33.03 12.19
CA PRO A 532 35.87 33.24 13.50
C PRO A 532 36.88 33.72 14.56
N ALA A 533 38.19 33.65 14.29
CA ALA A 533 39.22 34.19 15.16
C ALA A 533 39.36 35.70 14.98
N GLY A 534 38.69 36.47 15.85
CA GLY A 534 38.70 37.94 15.79
C GLY A 534 37.30 38.56 15.90
N ARG A 535 36.27 37.77 15.62
CA ARG A 535 34.87 38.22 15.62
C ARG A 535 34.46 38.90 16.92
N VAL A 536 33.72 39.99 16.79
CA VAL A 536 33.28 40.82 17.90
C VAL A 536 31.84 40.45 18.28
N ARG A 537 31.58 40.29 19.59
CA ARG A 537 30.21 40.11 20.09
C ARG A 537 29.45 41.43 19.99
N ILE A 538 28.35 41.43 19.24
CA ILE A 538 27.51 42.62 19.06
C ILE A 538 26.24 42.59 19.91
N ALA A 539 25.82 41.40 20.39
CA ALA A 539 24.70 41.28 21.31
C ALA A 539 24.74 39.97 22.13
N THR A 540 24.09 40.00 23.29
CA THR A 540 23.62 38.82 24.02
C THR A 540 22.10 38.84 23.96
N VAL A 541 21.49 37.72 23.56
CA VAL A 541 20.03 37.62 23.34
C VAL A 541 19.43 36.52 24.23
N ALA A 542 18.12 36.59 24.46
CA ALA A 542 17.42 35.57 25.23
C ALA A 542 17.61 34.18 24.61
N THR A 543 17.58 33.11 25.43
CA THR A 543 17.73 31.72 24.95
C THR A 543 16.61 31.29 23.99
N SER A 544 15.45 31.93 24.06
CA SER A 544 14.33 31.77 23.14
C SER A 544 14.42 32.61 21.86
N ALA A 545 15.33 33.59 21.78
CA ALA A 545 15.45 34.44 20.61
C ALA A 545 15.88 33.62 19.38
N ARG A 546 15.22 33.88 18.25
CA ARG A 546 15.52 33.29 16.93
C ARG A 546 15.76 34.35 15.86
N THR A 547 15.72 35.62 16.26
CA THR A 547 15.92 36.77 15.39
C THR A 547 16.72 37.85 16.10
N TYR A 548 17.47 38.64 15.33
CA TYR A 548 18.18 39.83 15.77
C TYR A 548 18.43 40.75 14.58
N THR A 549 18.21 42.05 14.70
CA THR A 549 18.54 43.01 13.64
C THR A 549 19.76 43.80 14.04
N ASP A 550 20.85 43.64 13.29
CA ASP A 550 22.03 44.49 13.41
C ASP A 550 21.82 45.76 12.56
N THR A 551 21.70 46.92 13.20
CA THR A 551 21.44 48.22 12.54
C THR A 551 22.68 49.11 12.42
N THR A 552 23.85 48.56 12.76
CA THR A 552 25.15 49.23 12.67
C THR A 552 26.00 48.95 11.41
N PRO A 553 25.68 47.98 10.52
CA PRO A 553 26.45 47.72 9.31
C PRO A 553 26.43 48.89 8.30
N VAL A 554 27.57 49.12 7.66
CA VAL A 554 27.68 50.08 6.55
C VAL A 554 27.30 49.42 5.23
N ASN A 555 26.50 50.12 4.41
CA ASN A 555 26.14 49.65 3.09
C ASN A 555 27.37 49.44 2.20
N GLY A 556 27.37 48.36 1.42
CA GLY A 556 28.47 47.98 0.53
C GLY A 556 29.58 47.16 1.19
N THR A 557 29.60 47.06 2.52
CA THR A 557 30.56 46.23 3.27
C THR A 557 29.97 44.86 3.55
N THR A 558 30.68 43.78 3.18
CA THR A 558 30.27 42.42 3.54
C THR A 558 30.64 42.15 5.00
N TYR A 559 29.67 41.66 5.77
CA TYR A 559 29.88 41.21 7.15
C TYR A 559 29.56 39.73 7.26
N TYR A 560 30.32 39.02 8.09
CA TYR A 560 30.10 37.64 8.48
C TYR A 560 29.52 37.58 9.88
N TYR A 561 28.51 36.74 10.09
CA TYR A 561 27.77 36.60 11.33
C TYR A 561 27.77 35.18 11.84
N TRP A 562 27.69 35.04 13.16
CA TRP A 562 27.51 33.78 13.85
C TRP A 562 26.59 33.93 15.05
N ILE A 563 25.83 32.86 15.33
CA ILE A 563 25.17 32.66 16.61
C ILE A 563 26.00 31.65 17.41
N LYS A 564 26.44 32.04 18.60
CA LYS A 564 27.04 31.11 19.56
C LYS A 564 25.98 30.73 20.59
N GLY A 565 25.52 29.49 20.55
CA GLY A 565 24.67 28.91 21.56
C GLY A 565 25.49 28.23 22.64
N ILE A 566 25.22 28.53 23.90
CA ILE A 566 25.95 27.99 25.06
C ILE A 566 25.01 27.04 25.81
N THR A 567 25.52 25.88 26.23
CA THR A 567 24.82 24.93 27.09
C THR A 567 25.49 24.88 28.48
N SER A 568 25.04 24.00 29.37
CA SER A 568 25.70 23.76 30.65
C SER A 568 27.11 23.17 30.53
N SER A 569 27.45 22.54 29.38
CA SER A 569 28.69 21.77 29.22
C SER A 569 29.53 22.14 28.00
N THR A 570 28.96 22.81 26.98
CA THR A 570 29.69 23.15 25.74
C THR A 570 29.07 24.37 25.05
N SER A 571 29.63 24.79 23.92
CA SER A 571 29.05 25.79 23.03
C SER A 571 29.07 25.35 21.58
N TYR A 572 28.04 25.74 20.83
CA TYR A 572 27.87 25.48 19.41
C TYR A 572 27.86 26.81 18.66
N ASN A 573 28.58 26.87 17.54
CA ASN A 573 28.47 27.99 16.60
C ASN A 573 27.52 27.61 15.47
N SER A 574 26.78 28.59 14.95
CA SER A 574 26.14 28.45 13.65
C SER A 574 27.15 28.37 12.52
N ASN A 575 26.66 28.12 11.31
CA ASN A 575 27.39 28.42 10.09
C ASN A 575 27.88 29.89 10.07
N ALA A 576 29.01 30.13 9.39
CA ALA A 576 29.49 31.46 9.05
C ALA A 576 28.58 32.04 7.96
N ALA A 577 27.70 32.97 8.32
CA ALA A 577 26.70 33.49 7.40
C ALA A 577 27.03 34.94 7.02
N GLN A 578 27.16 35.23 5.74
CA GLN A 578 27.52 36.56 5.28
C GLN A 578 26.32 37.35 4.76
N ALA A 579 26.36 38.67 4.93
CA ALA A 579 25.45 39.60 4.29
C ALA A 579 26.17 40.91 3.96
N THR A 580 25.83 41.49 2.81
CA THR A 580 26.28 42.81 2.39
C THR A 580 25.05 43.73 2.40
N PRO A 581 24.83 44.54 3.45
CA PRO A 581 23.81 45.59 3.44
C PRO A 581 23.97 46.46 2.22
N GLN A 582 22.86 46.83 1.58
CA GLN A 582 22.87 47.67 0.39
C GLN A 582 21.94 48.87 0.61
N GLY A 583 22.36 50.02 0.09
CA GLY A 583 21.48 51.19 0.05
C GLY A 583 20.22 50.87 -0.73
N SER A 584 19.08 51.42 -0.31
CA SER A 584 17.77 51.14 -0.91
C SER A 584 17.75 51.29 -2.43
N GLY A 585 17.76 50.15 -3.13
CA GLY A 585 17.34 49.99 -4.53
C GLY A 585 16.84 48.55 -4.71
N GLY A 586 15.59 48.25 -5.05
CA GLY A 586 14.44 49.07 -5.37
C GLY A 586 13.15 48.42 -4.86
N GLY A 587 12.06 49.20 -4.87
CA GLY A 587 10.74 48.74 -4.41
C GLY A 587 10.12 47.68 -5.31
N THR A 588 8.88 47.29 -4.98
CA THR A 588 8.04 46.48 -5.86
C THR A 588 7.92 47.19 -7.20
N THR A 589 8.43 46.58 -8.27
CA THR A 589 8.29 47.07 -9.63
C THR A 589 7.64 46.00 -10.50
N THR A 590 7.09 46.45 -11.62
CA THR A 590 6.43 45.61 -12.61
C THR A 590 7.16 45.74 -13.92
N ILE A 591 7.52 44.61 -14.53
CA ILE A 591 7.95 44.55 -15.93
C ILE A 591 6.81 43.99 -16.76
N ARG A 592 6.61 44.55 -17.97
CA ARG A 592 5.72 44.00 -18.99
C ARG A 592 6.54 43.37 -20.10
N LEU A 593 6.15 42.16 -20.48
CA LEU A 593 6.78 41.33 -21.52
C LEU A 593 5.77 41.16 -22.65
N GLU A 594 5.91 42.00 -23.67
CA GLU A 594 5.09 42.00 -24.88
C GLU A 594 5.38 40.77 -25.74
N ASP A 595 4.39 40.36 -26.55
CA ASP A 595 4.62 39.40 -27.61
C ASP A 595 5.51 40.00 -28.72
N ALA A 596 6.35 39.18 -29.35
CA ALA A 596 7.25 39.62 -30.41
C ALA A 596 7.31 38.64 -31.58
N ALA A 597 7.62 39.16 -32.76
CA ALA A 597 7.82 38.35 -33.98
C ALA A 597 9.09 37.48 -33.93
N SER A 598 10.00 37.77 -33.02
CA SER A 598 11.24 37.02 -32.77
C SER A 598 11.61 37.12 -31.29
N PRO A 599 12.44 36.19 -30.75
CA PRO A 599 12.83 36.23 -29.35
C PRO A 599 13.50 37.56 -28.97
N THR A 600 13.07 38.14 -27.85
CA THR A 600 13.67 39.33 -27.24
C THR A 600 13.92 39.07 -25.76
N SER A 601 14.67 39.94 -25.07
CA SER A 601 14.74 39.85 -23.61
C SER A 601 13.31 39.87 -23.04
N GLY A 602 12.97 38.88 -22.21
CA GLY A 602 11.62 38.72 -21.68
C GLY A 602 10.72 37.74 -22.44
N TYR A 603 10.56 37.88 -23.76
CA TYR A 603 9.71 37.01 -24.58
C TYR A 603 10.55 36.04 -25.42
N CYS A 604 10.41 34.74 -25.19
CA CYS A 604 11.26 33.74 -25.82
C CYS A 604 10.63 33.09 -27.04
N SER A 605 9.42 32.54 -26.92
CA SER A 605 8.76 31.86 -28.02
C SER A 605 7.31 31.52 -27.69
N ALA A 606 6.53 31.17 -28.71
CA ALA A 606 5.23 30.55 -28.56
C ALA A 606 5.06 29.38 -29.54
N ASP A 607 4.35 28.35 -29.12
CA ASP A 607 4.04 27.19 -29.97
C ASP A 607 2.82 27.42 -30.88
N GLY A 608 2.18 28.59 -30.71
CA GLY A 608 1.03 29.06 -31.46
C GLY A 608 1.39 30.10 -32.52
N SER A 609 0.38 30.74 -33.11
CA SER A 609 0.58 31.78 -34.12
C SER A 609 0.39 33.17 -33.52
N ARG A 610 1.27 34.09 -33.90
CA ARG A 610 1.11 35.53 -33.64
C ARG A 610 0.15 36.11 -34.67
N GLN A 611 -0.98 36.63 -34.23
CA GLN A 611 -2.11 37.07 -35.07
C GLN A 611 -2.51 38.51 -34.76
N ASN A 612 -3.22 39.15 -35.69
CA ASN A 612 -3.73 40.52 -35.55
C ASN A 612 -5.20 40.67 -36.01
N SER A 613 -5.95 39.56 -36.08
CA SER A 613 -7.33 39.53 -36.59
C SER A 613 -8.34 40.23 -35.68
N TYR A 614 -7.96 40.48 -34.42
CA TYR A 614 -8.79 41.15 -33.41
C TYR A 614 -8.11 42.43 -32.93
N THR A 615 -8.87 43.52 -32.90
CA THR A 615 -8.39 44.84 -32.50
C THR A 615 -8.20 44.94 -30.99
N GLY A 616 -7.36 45.88 -30.52
CA GLY A 616 -7.21 46.22 -29.10
C GLY A 616 -6.12 45.47 -28.34
N ALA A 617 -5.45 44.52 -28.99
CA ALA A 617 -4.23 43.90 -28.48
C ALA A 617 -3.08 44.93 -28.42
N SER A 618 -2.15 44.75 -27.49
CA SER A 618 -0.96 45.59 -27.38
C SER A 618 -0.11 45.40 -28.64
N ASN A 619 0.46 46.50 -29.14
CA ASN A 619 1.21 46.51 -30.41
C ASN A 619 0.47 45.91 -31.63
N GLY A 620 -0.85 45.70 -31.54
CA GLY A 620 -1.70 45.16 -32.60
C GLY A 620 -1.65 43.65 -32.79
N TYR A 621 -0.97 42.88 -31.93
CA TYR A 621 -0.82 41.43 -32.09
C TYR A 621 -1.07 40.66 -30.79
N TYR A 622 -1.38 39.38 -30.91
CA TYR A 622 -1.54 38.45 -29.80
C TYR A 622 -1.11 37.04 -30.22
N ILE A 623 -0.88 36.17 -29.24
CA ILE A 623 -0.58 34.77 -29.45
C ILE A 623 -1.85 33.92 -29.33
N ASN A 624 -2.15 33.17 -30.38
CA ASN A 624 -3.18 32.14 -30.42
C ASN A 624 -2.52 30.75 -30.36
N LEU A 625 -2.84 29.96 -29.34
CA LEU A 625 -2.25 28.63 -29.09
C LEU A 625 -2.94 27.46 -29.82
N SER A 626 -3.71 27.76 -30.88
CA SER A 626 -4.17 26.78 -31.89
C SER A 626 -5.03 25.62 -31.37
N ASN A 627 -5.84 25.87 -30.32
CA ASN A 627 -6.81 24.93 -29.75
C ASN A 627 -6.26 23.51 -29.47
N SER A 628 -4.96 23.40 -29.18
CA SER A 628 -4.24 22.14 -29.06
C SER A 628 -3.67 21.99 -27.65
N ALA A 629 -3.57 20.75 -27.15
CA ALA A 629 -2.93 20.48 -25.87
C ALA A 629 -1.41 20.69 -25.94
N SER A 630 -0.79 21.01 -24.80
CA SER A 630 0.66 21.15 -24.64
C SER A 630 1.30 22.24 -25.53
N LYS A 631 0.53 23.27 -25.88
CA LYS A 631 1.02 24.48 -26.54
C LYS A 631 1.20 25.57 -25.50
N GLY A 632 2.26 26.36 -25.61
CA GLY A 632 2.51 27.41 -24.64
C GLY A 632 3.24 28.63 -25.17
N VAL A 633 3.31 29.63 -24.30
CA VAL A 633 4.11 30.85 -24.46
C VAL A 633 5.20 30.84 -23.40
N ASN A 634 6.44 31.12 -23.81
CA ASN A 634 7.63 31.03 -22.97
C ASN A 634 8.25 32.42 -22.77
N TRP A 635 8.56 32.75 -21.52
CA TRP A 635 9.21 33.99 -21.10
C TRP A 635 10.46 33.73 -20.25
N SER A 636 11.34 34.73 -20.14
CA SER A 636 12.53 34.69 -19.28
C SER A 636 12.67 35.96 -18.43
N VAL A 637 12.83 35.78 -17.12
CA VAL A 637 12.84 36.88 -16.13
C VAL A 637 13.97 36.67 -15.12
N SER A 638 14.80 37.69 -14.90
CA SER A 638 15.79 37.72 -13.83
C SER A 638 15.24 38.41 -12.60
N THR A 639 15.49 37.86 -11.42
CA THR A 639 15.12 38.49 -10.16
C THR A 639 16.33 38.65 -9.24
N PRO A 640 16.47 39.77 -8.50
CA PRO A 640 17.59 39.96 -7.56
C PRO A 640 17.53 39.00 -6.37
N SER A 641 16.33 38.65 -5.92
CA SER A 641 16.10 37.77 -4.77
C SER A 641 15.01 36.74 -5.08
N GLY A 642 15.20 35.51 -4.60
CA GLY A 642 14.14 34.51 -4.65
C GLY A 642 12.95 34.94 -3.78
N GLY A 643 11.74 34.59 -4.19
CA GLY A 643 10.54 35.00 -3.47
C GLY A 643 9.26 34.88 -4.29
N SER A 644 8.19 35.45 -3.74
CA SER A 644 6.86 35.46 -4.35
C SER A 644 6.76 36.58 -5.38
N TYR A 645 6.37 36.23 -6.60
CA TYR A 645 6.14 37.17 -7.71
C TYR A 645 4.74 36.95 -8.29
N THR A 646 4.10 38.03 -8.71
CA THR A 646 2.78 38.00 -9.31
C THR A 646 2.90 38.08 -10.82
N LEU A 647 2.36 37.08 -11.52
CA LEU A 647 2.22 37.02 -12.97
C LEU A 647 0.84 37.52 -13.36
N THR A 648 0.77 38.45 -14.30
CA THR A 648 -0.51 38.94 -14.85
C THR A 648 -0.47 38.80 -16.37
N TRP A 649 -1.41 38.05 -16.94
CA TRP A 649 -1.56 37.93 -18.39
C TRP A 649 -2.71 38.80 -18.86
N ARG A 650 -2.49 39.60 -19.90
CA ARG A 650 -3.60 40.21 -20.65
C ARG A 650 -4.06 39.23 -21.74
N TYR A 651 -5.37 39.03 -21.82
CA TYR A 651 -5.96 38.03 -22.71
C TYR A 651 -7.35 38.42 -23.20
N ALA A 652 -7.79 37.78 -24.28
CA ALA A 652 -9.18 37.77 -24.74
C ALA A 652 -9.66 36.31 -24.87
N ASN A 653 -10.90 36.03 -24.47
CA ASN A 653 -11.47 34.70 -24.56
C ASN A 653 -12.97 34.79 -24.88
N ALA A 654 -13.35 34.82 -26.16
CA ALA A 654 -14.76 34.76 -26.55
C ALA A 654 -15.18 33.37 -27.04
N GLY A 655 -14.51 32.33 -26.53
CA GLY A 655 -14.80 30.95 -26.86
C GLY A 655 -16.16 30.46 -26.36
N SER A 656 -16.48 29.22 -26.68
CA SER A 656 -17.79 28.61 -26.35
C SER A 656 -17.99 28.33 -24.85
N THR A 657 -16.93 28.27 -24.04
CA THR A 657 -16.98 27.94 -22.61
C THR A 657 -16.96 29.19 -21.71
N SER A 658 -17.42 29.05 -20.46
CA SER A 658 -17.42 30.17 -19.47
C SER A 658 -16.02 30.58 -19.01
N ALA A 659 -15.03 29.70 -19.14
CA ALA A 659 -13.60 29.96 -18.94
C ALA A 659 -12.77 28.88 -19.66
N THR A 660 -11.50 29.19 -19.91
CA THR A 660 -10.47 28.20 -20.29
C THR A 660 -9.40 28.14 -19.19
N THR A 661 -8.68 27.02 -19.07
CA THR A 661 -7.64 26.85 -18.05
C THR A 661 -6.32 26.38 -18.64
N GLY A 662 -5.22 26.93 -18.15
CA GLY A 662 -3.85 26.54 -18.51
C GLY A 662 -3.02 26.22 -17.26
N ARG A 663 -1.87 25.56 -17.41
CA ARG A 663 -0.90 25.36 -16.33
C ARG A 663 0.30 26.29 -16.47
N VAL A 664 0.98 26.58 -15.37
CA VAL A 664 2.18 27.43 -15.35
C VAL A 664 3.37 26.61 -14.89
N LEU A 665 4.42 26.61 -15.71
CA LEU A 665 5.70 25.98 -15.39
C LEU A 665 6.75 27.07 -15.12
N VAL A 666 7.55 26.88 -14.09
CA VAL A 666 8.74 27.69 -13.79
C VAL A 666 9.96 26.78 -13.81
N ASN A 667 10.98 27.12 -14.59
CA ASN A 667 12.21 26.34 -14.73
C ASN A 667 11.95 24.86 -15.09
N GLY A 668 10.92 24.59 -15.91
CA GLY A 668 10.52 23.24 -16.33
C GLY A 668 9.61 22.48 -15.35
N SER A 669 9.42 22.98 -14.13
CA SER A 669 8.57 22.38 -13.10
C SER A 669 7.17 23.01 -13.10
N THR A 670 6.12 22.20 -12.99
CA THR A 670 4.75 22.73 -12.88
C THR A 670 4.54 23.37 -11.51
N MET A 671 4.35 24.70 -11.50
CA MET A 671 4.09 25.48 -10.27
C MET A 671 2.60 25.65 -10.02
N LEU A 672 1.80 25.80 -11.07
CA LEU A 672 0.35 25.89 -10.99
C LEU A 672 -0.25 24.91 -11.99
N SER A 673 -1.05 23.96 -11.50
CA SER A 673 -1.72 22.97 -12.35
C SER A 673 -2.91 23.55 -13.12
N SER A 674 -3.43 24.71 -12.70
CA SER A 674 -4.55 25.41 -13.34
C SER A 674 -4.56 26.91 -13.02
N VAL A 675 -4.64 27.74 -14.06
CA VAL A 675 -4.89 29.18 -14.06
C VAL A 675 -6.09 29.43 -14.98
N SER A 676 -7.08 30.17 -14.49
CA SER A 676 -8.36 30.39 -15.20
C SER A 676 -8.36 31.67 -16.02
N PHE A 677 -8.89 31.58 -17.24
CA PHE A 677 -9.11 32.67 -18.18
C PHE A 677 -10.61 32.76 -18.51
N PRO A 678 -11.41 33.46 -17.68
CA PRO A 678 -12.84 33.67 -17.89
C PRO A 678 -13.23 34.23 -19.27
N LYS A 679 -14.45 33.94 -19.70
CA LYS A 679 -14.97 34.44 -20.98
C LYS A 679 -15.10 35.97 -21.00
N THR A 680 -14.57 36.60 -22.05
CA THR A 680 -14.75 38.01 -22.38
C THR A 680 -15.96 38.20 -23.31
N SER A 681 -16.48 39.42 -23.41
CA SER A 681 -17.66 39.72 -24.23
C SER A 681 -17.41 39.61 -25.75
N SER A 682 -16.16 39.74 -26.20
CA SER A 682 -15.75 39.54 -27.60
C SER A 682 -14.25 39.23 -27.69
N TRP A 683 -13.80 38.72 -28.84
CA TRP A 683 -12.37 38.49 -29.11
C TRP A 683 -11.55 39.80 -29.24
N SER A 684 -12.22 40.96 -29.37
CA SER A 684 -11.60 42.29 -29.30
C SER A 684 -11.70 42.94 -27.91
N THR A 685 -12.20 42.20 -26.92
CA THR A 685 -12.30 42.66 -25.53
C THR A 685 -11.23 41.98 -24.69
N TRP A 686 -10.28 42.78 -24.21
CA TRP A 686 -9.10 42.31 -23.49
C TRP A 686 -9.22 42.62 -21.99
N THR A 687 -8.92 41.63 -21.16
CA THR A 687 -8.89 41.75 -19.70
C THR A 687 -7.63 41.06 -19.15
N THR A 688 -7.45 41.02 -17.84
CA THR A 688 -6.29 40.41 -17.19
C THR A 688 -6.65 39.22 -16.30
N ALA A 689 -5.78 38.21 -16.27
CA ALA A 689 -5.80 37.12 -15.30
C ALA A 689 -4.48 37.15 -14.53
N THR A 690 -4.53 36.86 -13.23
CA THR A 690 -3.37 36.98 -12.34
C THR A 690 -3.16 35.70 -11.56
N ALA A 691 -1.90 35.33 -11.33
CA ALA A 691 -1.48 34.25 -10.46
C ALA A 691 -0.17 34.58 -9.74
N THR A 692 0.08 33.95 -8.60
CA THR A 692 1.32 34.14 -7.84
C THR A 692 2.17 32.88 -7.91
N VAL A 693 3.48 33.02 -8.18
CA VAL A 693 4.44 31.93 -8.25
C VAL A 693 5.72 32.27 -7.48
N SER A 694 6.45 31.25 -7.02
CA SER A 694 7.79 31.45 -6.46
C SER A 694 8.82 31.46 -7.58
N LEU A 695 9.66 32.49 -7.64
CA LEU A 695 10.82 32.57 -8.52
C LEU A 695 12.12 32.48 -7.72
N ASN A 696 13.18 31.94 -8.34
CA ASN A 696 14.51 31.89 -7.76
C ASN A 696 15.25 33.23 -7.98
N SER A 697 16.22 33.56 -7.13
CA SER A 697 17.21 34.61 -7.46
C SER A 697 17.95 34.22 -8.74
N GLY A 698 18.25 35.20 -9.59
CA GLY A 698 18.78 34.98 -10.94
C GLY A 698 17.71 34.77 -12.00
N VAL A 699 18.10 34.17 -13.13
CA VAL A 699 17.24 33.98 -14.32
C VAL A 699 16.28 32.81 -14.13
N ASN A 700 15.02 33.02 -14.45
CA ASN A 700 13.95 32.02 -14.43
C ASN A 700 13.30 31.91 -15.81
N THR A 701 12.90 30.71 -16.22
CA THR A 701 12.02 30.48 -17.37
C THR A 701 10.58 30.28 -16.90
N ILE A 702 9.62 30.87 -17.60
CA ILE A 702 8.19 30.80 -17.26
C ILE A 702 7.42 30.37 -18.51
N ARG A 703 6.55 29.37 -18.39
CA ARG A 703 5.70 28.88 -19.48
C ARG A 703 4.24 28.81 -19.06
N LEU A 704 3.36 29.46 -19.81
CA LEU A 704 1.91 29.24 -19.76
C LEU A 704 1.56 28.17 -20.81
N GLU A 705 0.95 27.07 -20.41
CA GLU A 705 0.71 25.92 -21.28
C GLU A 705 -0.73 25.41 -21.23
N THR A 706 -1.30 25.10 -22.40
CA THR A 706 -2.61 24.47 -22.55
C THR A 706 -2.59 23.03 -22.05
N SER A 707 -3.56 22.67 -21.22
CA SER A 707 -3.66 21.32 -20.64
C SER A 707 -4.45 20.34 -21.50
N VAL A 708 -5.33 20.84 -22.38
CA VAL A 708 -6.26 20.04 -23.20
C VAL A 708 -6.34 20.60 -24.63
N ALA A 709 -6.77 19.77 -25.59
CA ALA A 709 -6.98 20.16 -26.97
C ALA A 709 -8.37 20.80 -27.13
N ALA A 710 -8.52 22.02 -26.63
CA ALA A 710 -9.74 22.81 -26.68
C ALA A 710 -9.43 24.27 -26.96
N GLU A 711 -10.46 25.05 -27.31
CA GLU A 711 -10.37 26.49 -27.51
C GLU A 711 -9.76 27.19 -26.29
N PHE A 712 -8.68 27.95 -26.52
CA PHE A 712 -7.91 28.62 -25.46
C PHE A 712 -7.94 30.13 -25.62
N ALA A 713 -7.63 30.86 -24.55
CA ALA A 713 -7.55 32.32 -24.57
C ALA A 713 -6.43 32.80 -25.49
N ASN A 714 -6.66 33.91 -26.19
CA ASN A 714 -5.62 34.63 -26.92
C ASN A 714 -4.80 35.44 -25.92
N ILE A 715 -3.48 35.26 -25.90
CA ILE A 715 -2.56 35.88 -24.94
C ILE A 715 -1.85 37.07 -25.59
N ASP A 716 -1.97 38.25 -24.99
CA ASP A 716 -1.39 39.50 -25.48
C ASP A 716 0.02 39.67 -24.90
N TRP A 717 0.12 40.00 -23.61
CA TRP A 717 1.39 40.15 -22.88
C TRP A 717 1.32 39.52 -21.49
N MET A 718 2.49 39.39 -20.85
CA MET A 718 2.62 39.03 -19.43
C MET A 718 3.36 40.12 -18.64
N GLU A 719 2.84 40.48 -17.47
CA GLU A 719 3.53 41.28 -16.48
C GLU A 719 4.05 40.42 -15.34
N VAL A 720 5.21 40.82 -14.80
CA VAL A 720 5.77 40.24 -13.56
C VAL A 720 5.99 41.35 -12.57
N THR A 721 5.30 41.26 -11.42
CA THR A 721 5.38 42.22 -10.32
C THR A 721 6.05 41.58 -9.12
N GLY A 722 7.05 42.25 -8.57
CA GLY A 722 7.76 41.80 -7.37
C GLY A 722 8.99 42.63 -7.09
N ASN A 723 9.97 42.08 -6.38
CA ASN A 723 11.20 42.80 -6.06
C ASN A 723 12.06 42.99 -7.32
N SER A 724 11.97 44.16 -7.95
CA SER A 724 12.83 44.57 -9.07
C SER A 724 13.05 43.50 -10.15
N PRO A 725 12.01 42.82 -10.68
CA PRO A 725 12.17 41.87 -11.77
C PRO A 725 12.70 42.61 -13.01
N ALA A 726 13.51 41.91 -13.82
CA ALA A 726 14.00 42.43 -15.10
C ALA A 726 13.83 41.40 -16.21
N ALA A 727 13.58 41.87 -17.43
CA ALA A 727 13.50 41.01 -18.61
C ALA A 727 14.87 40.37 -18.86
N ALA A 728 14.94 39.04 -18.89
CA ALA A 728 16.20 38.32 -19.09
C ALA A 728 16.33 37.80 -20.52
N SER A 729 17.58 37.58 -20.94
CA SER A 729 17.87 36.97 -22.24
C SER A 729 17.40 35.51 -22.27
N CYS A 730 16.75 35.13 -23.35
CA CYS A 730 16.34 33.76 -23.60
C CYS A 730 17.59 32.93 -23.94
N GLY A 731 18.26 32.38 -22.92
CA GLY A 731 19.41 31.50 -23.11
C GLY A 731 19.06 30.23 -23.89
N SER A 732 20.08 29.47 -24.34
CA SER A 732 19.94 28.21 -25.09
C SER A 732 19.12 27.11 -24.39
N SER A 733 18.79 27.30 -23.11
CA SER A 733 17.88 26.48 -22.32
C SER A 733 16.39 26.75 -22.60
N ALA A 734 16.06 27.81 -23.34
CA ALA A 734 14.71 28.13 -23.80
C ALA A 734 14.52 27.62 -25.25
N ARG A 735 14.46 26.31 -25.45
CA ARG A 735 14.11 25.77 -26.78
C ARG A 735 12.62 26.00 -27.07
N SER A 736 12.38 26.73 -28.15
CA SER A 736 11.14 26.73 -28.93
C SER A 736 10.72 25.32 -29.30
N ALA A 737 9.44 24.97 -29.15
CA ALA A 737 8.89 23.86 -29.91
C ALA A 737 8.77 24.32 -31.38
N SER A 738 9.44 23.63 -32.29
CA SER A 738 9.29 23.85 -33.73
C SER A 738 7.95 23.27 -34.23
N PRO A 739 7.37 23.81 -35.33
CA PRO A 739 6.01 23.52 -35.75
C PRO A 739 5.92 22.21 -36.53
N VAL A 740 4.86 21.45 -36.32
CA VAL A 740 4.43 20.41 -37.27
C VAL A 740 3.39 21.06 -38.17
N ALA A 741 3.83 21.55 -39.33
CA ALA A 741 2.96 21.69 -40.48
C ALA A 741 2.89 20.33 -41.17
N GLU A 742 1.68 19.90 -41.52
CA GLU A 742 1.48 18.79 -42.44
C GLU A 742 2.03 19.18 -43.81
N ASP A 743 3.06 18.47 -44.26
CA ASP A 743 3.22 18.14 -45.68
C ASP A 743 3.71 16.70 -45.78
N GLY A 744 3.03 15.93 -46.63
CA GLY A 744 3.30 14.53 -46.86
C GLY A 744 4.61 14.37 -47.63
N SER A 745 5.68 14.00 -46.93
CA SER A 745 6.73 13.16 -47.50
C SER A 745 7.46 12.42 -46.38
N GLU A 746 7.71 11.14 -46.62
CA GLU A 746 8.19 10.17 -45.65
C GLU A 746 9.51 10.58 -44.98
N PHE A 747 9.53 10.65 -43.64
CA PHE A 747 10.73 10.35 -42.84
C PHE A 747 10.34 9.57 -41.57
N ASN A 748 10.26 8.24 -41.73
CA ASN A 748 10.43 7.21 -40.69
C ASN A 748 11.94 6.88 -40.59
N ALA A 749 12.56 6.51 -39.47
CA ALA A 749 12.16 5.42 -38.60
C ALA A 749 12.81 5.49 -37.19
N LEU A 750 12.07 5.08 -36.15
CA LEU A 750 12.64 4.51 -34.93
C LEU A 750 13.07 3.07 -35.27
N ASN A 751 14.31 2.89 -35.72
CA ASN A 751 14.81 1.58 -36.11
C ASN A 751 15.15 0.74 -34.88
N MET A 752 14.13 0.15 -34.28
CA MET A 752 14.28 -0.75 -33.15
C MET A 752 14.64 -2.16 -33.63
N LYS A 753 15.80 -2.68 -33.19
CA LYS A 753 16.20 -4.08 -33.38
C LYS A 753 16.54 -4.70 -32.04
N VAL A 754 16.16 -5.96 -31.86
CA VAL A 754 16.43 -6.73 -30.64
C VAL A 754 17.22 -7.98 -31.03
N TYR A 755 18.39 -8.18 -30.42
CA TYR A 755 19.23 -9.34 -30.66
C TYR A 755 19.97 -9.78 -29.37
N PRO A 756 20.17 -11.09 -29.12
CA PRO A 756 19.61 -12.21 -29.90
C PRO A 756 18.09 -12.29 -29.75
N ASN A 757 17.40 -12.85 -30.75
CA ASN A 757 15.96 -13.09 -30.74
C ASN A 757 15.65 -14.27 -31.68
N PRO A 758 15.46 -15.50 -31.17
CA PRO A 758 15.21 -15.85 -29.76
C PRO A 758 16.37 -15.57 -28.80
N SER A 759 16.07 -15.28 -27.54
CA SER A 759 17.03 -14.94 -26.47
C SER A 759 16.89 -15.87 -25.27
N ASN A 760 17.89 -15.90 -24.38
CA ASN A 760 17.82 -16.60 -23.10
C ASN A 760 17.44 -15.68 -21.92
N GLY A 761 16.85 -14.52 -22.19
CA GLY A 761 16.53 -13.51 -21.17
C GLY A 761 17.48 -12.32 -21.12
N LEU A 762 18.57 -12.33 -21.90
CA LEU A 762 19.46 -11.19 -22.10
C LEU A 762 19.38 -10.72 -23.56
N VAL A 763 19.02 -9.45 -23.77
CA VAL A 763 18.89 -8.87 -25.11
C VAL A 763 19.53 -7.50 -25.21
N THR A 764 20.09 -7.21 -26.37
CA THR A 764 20.52 -5.87 -26.77
C THR A 764 19.43 -5.23 -27.63
N LEU A 765 18.91 -4.12 -27.14
CA LEU A 765 18.01 -3.24 -27.85
C LEU A 765 18.83 -2.16 -28.57
N LYS A 766 18.85 -2.20 -29.90
CA LYS A 766 19.46 -1.17 -30.74
C LYS A 766 18.38 -0.26 -31.31
N PHE A 767 18.54 1.05 -31.17
CA PHE A 767 17.64 2.04 -31.75
C PHE A 767 18.39 3.29 -32.21
N GLU A 768 17.81 4.01 -33.18
CA GLU A 768 18.36 5.26 -33.69
C GLU A 768 17.40 6.42 -33.39
N LEU A 769 17.95 7.51 -32.86
CA LEU A 769 17.24 8.77 -32.63
C LEU A 769 17.81 9.85 -33.54
N LYS A 770 16.95 10.56 -34.28
CA LYS A 770 17.37 11.74 -35.06
C LYS A 770 17.44 13.03 -34.24
N GLN A 771 16.85 13.05 -33.04
CA GLN A 771 16.96 14.15 -32.09
C GLN A 771 17.11 13.63 -30.66
N ALA A 772 17.75 14.43 -29.79
CA ALA A 772 17.82 14.11 -28.38
C ALA A 772 16.44 14.19 -27.72
N GLY A 773 16.21 13.34 -26.72
CA GLY A 773 15.02 13.44 -25.87
C GLY A 773 14.73 12.18 -25.07
N PRO A 774 13.61 12.19 -24.32
CA PRO A 774 13.28 11.10 -23.42
C PRO A 774 12.98 9.83 -24.20
N VAL A 775 13.57 8.73 -23.74
CA VAL A 775 13.27 7.38 -24.21
C VAL A 775 12.83 6.55 -23.01
N ARG A 776 11.76 5.79 -23.22
CA ARG A 776 11.30 4.77 -22.29
C ARG A 776 11.13 3.45 -23.01
N VAL A 777 11.73 2.40 -22.46
CA VAL A 777 11.57 1.04 -22.95
C VAL A 777 10.62 0.29 -22.03
N ALA A 778 9.69 -0.45 -22.60
CA ALA A 778 8.85 -1.36 -21.84
C ALA A 778 8.74 -2.72 -22.56
N VAL A 779 8.66 -3.80 -21.80
CA VAL A 779 8.44 -5.15 -22.32
C VAL A 779 7.14 -5.66 -21.74
N TYR A 780 6.26 -6.15 -22.60
CA TYR A 780 4.96 -6.67 -22.23
C TYR A 780 4.87 -8.15 -22.59
N ASN A 781 4.25 -8.94 -21.74
CA ASN A 781 3.83 -10.28 -22.13
C ASN A 781 2.58 -10.23 -23.05
N THR A 782 2.14 -11.37 -23.57
CA THR A 782 0.98 -11.46 -24.46
C THR A 782 -0.35 -11.04 -23.82
N LEU A 783 -0.43 -10.95 -22.49
CA LEU A 783 -1.59 -10.44 -21.74
C LEU A 783 -1.53 -8.93 -21.49
N GLY A 784 -0.52 -8.23 -22.01
CA GLY A 784 -0.36 -6.78 -21.87
C GLY A 784 0.19 -6.32 -20.51
N LYS A 785 0.59 -7.26 -19.63
CA LYS A 785 1.25 -6.94 -18.36
C LYS A 785 2.71 -6.55 -18.63
N THR A 786 3.14 -5.45 -18.01
CA THR A 786 4.51 -4.93 -18.09
C THR A 786 5.47 -5.81 -17.28
N GLU A 787 6.48 -6.38 -17.92
CA GLU A 787 7.49 -7.27 -17.31
C GLU A 787 8.78 -6.51 -17.00
N VAL A 788 9.18 -5.61 -17.89
CA VAL A 788 10.32 -4.70 -17.69
C VAL A 788 9.91 -3.30 -18.11
N THR A 789 10.37 -2.30 -17.37
CA THR A 789 10.25 -0.89 -17.74
C THR A 789 11.50 -0.16 -17.32
N SER A 790 12.14 0.53 -18.26
CA SER A 790 13.20 1.47 -17.91
C SER A 790 12.57 2.73 -17.30
N PRO A 791 13.27 3.40 -16.36
CA PRO A 791 13.03 4.82 -16.13
C PRO A 791 13.11 5.58 -17.45
N GLU A 792 12.38 6.69 -17.55
CA GLU A 792 12.53 7.58 -18.68
C GLU A 792 13.89 8.28 -18.57
N ALA A 793 14.72 8.11 -19.59
CA ALA A 793 16.06 8.67 -19.64
C ALA A 793 16.24 9.47 -20.92
N ILE A 794 17.02 10.56 -20.85
CA ILE A 794 17.33 11.38 -22.02
C ILE A 794 18.45 10.70 -22.80
N TYR A 795 18.20 10.40 -24.07
CA TYR A 795 19.21 9.94 -25.01
C TYR A 795 19.48 11.03 -26.03
N GLU A 796 20.74 11.23 -26.41
CA GLU A 796 21.13 12.19 -27.45
C GLU A 796 20.72 11.73 -28.85
N ALA A 797 20.79 12.61 -29.85
CA ALA A 797 20.64 12.18 -31.24
C ALA A 797 21.77 11.20 -31.62
N GLY A 798 21.45 10.06 -32.23
CA GLY A 798 22.42 9.03 -32.60
C GLY A 798 21.87 7.61 -32.47
N THR A 799 22.73 6.62 -32.72
CA THR A 799 22.41 5.20 -32.50
C THR A 799 22.80 4.80 -31.07
N HIS A 800 21.90 4.10 -30.40
CA HIS A 800 22.05 3.66 -29.02
C HIS A 800 21.83 2.15 -28.92
N GLU A 801 22.57 1.53 -28.01
CA GLU A 801 22.40 0.13 -27.63
C GLU A 801 22.17 0.06 -26.13
N VAL A 802 21.10 -0.63 -25.73
CA VAL A 802 20.72 -0.82 -24.34
C VAL A 802 20.60 -2.31 -24.07
N ASN A 803 21.39 -2.80 -23.12
CA ASN A 803 21.29 -4.17 -22.67
C ASN A 803 20.15 -4.29 -21.64
N LEU A 804 19.26 -5.24 -21.88
CA LEU A 804 18.09 -5.48 -21.05
C LEU A 804 18.12 -6.94 -20.59
N ASN A 805 17.98 -7.14 -19.29
CA ASN A 805 17.69 -8.43 -18.71
C ASN A 805 16.17 -8.52 -18.51
N ILE A 806 15.53 -9.37 -19.31
CA ILE A 806 14.08 -9.60 -19.30
C ILE A 806 13.71 -10.85 -18.48
N GLY A 807 14.67 -11.47 -17.81
CA GLY A 807 14.50 -12.68 -17.01
C GLY A 807 14.42 -13.96 -17.85
N ASN A 808 14.45 -15.11 -17.19
CA ASN A 808 14.52 -16.44 -17.84
C ASN A 808 13.14 -17.05 -18.12
N SER A 809 12.07 -16.24 -18.08
CA SER A 809 10.71 -16.72 -18.34
C SER A 809 10.53 -16.96 -19.83
N ARG A 810 10.33 -18.23 -20.21
CA ARG A 810 10.08 -18.64 -21.59
C ARG A 810 8.77 -18.04 -22.11
N GLY A 811 8.78 -17.46 -23.30
CA GLY A 811 7.57 -16.91 -23.89
C GLY A 811 7.78 -15.90 -25.01
N VAL A 812 6.66 -15.44 -25.58
CA VAL A 812 6.63 -14.37 -26.58
C VAL A 812 6.27 -13.06 -25.89
N TYR A 813 7.06 -12.03 -26.17
CA TYR A 813 6.93 -10.70 -25.59
C TYR A 813 6.82 -9.64 -26.70
N ILE A 814 6.23 -8.51 -26.34
CA ILE A 814 6.24 -7.29 -27.16
C ILE A 814 7.09 -6.25 -26.43
N MET A 815 8.24 -5.92 -27.00
CA MET A 815 9.05 -4.80 -26.54
C MET A 815 8.56 -3.53 -27.24
N THR A 816 8.46 -2.44 -26.48
CA THR A 816 8.14 -1.11 -26.99
C THR A 816 9.23 -0.12 -26.60
N LEU A 817 9.54 0.79 -27.53
CA LEU A 817 10.41 1.94 -27.30
C LEU A 817 9.62 3.20 -27.62
N LYS A 818 9.45 4.05 -26.60
CA LYS A 818 8.71 5.31 -26.71
C LYS A 818 9.69 6.48 -26.67
N HIS A 819 9.56 7.38 -27.64
CA HIS A 819 10.27 8.66 -27.68
C HIS A 819 9.27 9.76 -28.01
N GLY A 820 8.97 10.63 -27.04
CA GLY A 820 7.85 11.56 -27.12
C GLY A 820 6.52 10.83 -27.32
N GLN A 821 5.79 11.14 -28.40
CA GLN A 821 4.52 10.48 -28.76
C GLN A 821 4.70 9.26 -29.67
N LYS A 822 5.90 9.02 -30.21
CA LYS A 822 6.17 7.89 -31.13
C LYS A 822 6.51 6.63 -30.34
N THR A 823 6.00 5.50 -30.80
CA THR A 823 6.27 4.17 -30.21
C THR A 823 6.69 3.20 -31.30
N SER A 824 7.85 2.56 -31.15
CA SER A 824 8.24 1.40 -31.96
C SER A 824 7.97 0.11 -31.19
N ARG A 825 7.64 -0.98 -31.89
CA ARG A 825 7.32 -2.28 -31.28
C ARG A 825 8.07 -3.40 -31.99
N GLN A 826 8.62 -4.34 -31.22
CA GLN A 826 9.32 -5.51 -31.74
C GLN A 826 8.90 -6.74 -30.95
N ARG A 827 8.57 -7.83 -31.66
CA ARG A 827 8.34 -9.13 -31.05
C ARG A 827 9.67 -9.69 -30.55
N LEU A 828 9.66 -10.24 -29.34
CA LEU A 828 10.81 -10.87 -28.70
C LEU A 828 10.43 -12.26 -28.22
N ILE A 829 11.26 -13.26 -28.49
CA ILE A 829 11.08 -14.65 -28.06
C ILE A 829 12.16 -14.95 -27.02
N VAL A 830 11.75 -15.49 -25.87
CA VAL A 830 12.65 -16.01 -24.83
C VAL A 830 12.51 -17.52 -24.77
N GLU A 831 13.62 -18.25 -24.99
CA GLU A 831 13.72 -19.72 -25.04
C GLU A 831 14.52 -20.32 -23.88
#